data_AF-A0A6N3H4C5-F1
#
_entry.id   AF-A0A6N3H4C5-F1
#
_cell.length_a   1.000
_cell.length_b   1.000
_cell.length_c   1.000
_cell.angle_alpha   90.00
_cell.angle_beta   90.00
_cell.angle_gamma   90.00
#
_symmetry.space_group_name_H-M   'P 1'
#
loop_
_entity.id
_entity.type
_entity.pdbx_description
1 polymer ?
#
loop_
_entity_poly.entity_id
_entity_poly.type
_entity_poly.pdbx_seq_one_letter_code
_entity_poly.pdbx_strand_id
1 'polypeptide(L)'
;MPSHSNSTRPEILAPAGNADMLCAAVFAGADAVYLGLQNFNARRTAGNFTTEGLRQAVAFCHARDVRVYVTLNTTLYPGELTALAEAVAGIAAAGADAVITQDLAVAALVRRMAPGLALHGSTQMSVQSLDGARRLAALGFTRVILARELTLSEIAGITAGCGIETETFVHGALCMSVSGQCYMSAFLGGRSGNRGGCAGPCRLPFDASGTPGPAAGHHLSLKDMSVIGHLPQLSAAGVASVKIEGRLRPPEYVAAAVNACLLARAGEPYDTRLLQDVFSRSGFTDSYLTGARNGSMFGTRTEGDAAAAKAAAPRLRELYRRERPRVGVGLELTLEEDGAKLAVRDADGNRAVVYGERQPQPGQKPPEEARAAYRRSLEKMGGTPFFPQEVAVRGAQWFLPGSEVNELRRRALESLLAKREQPRPIPCAKVPQALLEAPARAAKQEGYAVRLAHAAQLPRETPQDAAWFIMPLAQWRDVPPELRSRTWLEAPRALFGGAEEASARAAFESRDAGFAGYVAENIAQFTTLEGLPLAGGFGLNVTNPLSAKEYAALGARMLTLSPELTLEDMARISAPVPVLALAYGHMPLMLTRACPLQNVRDCGGCDRKGELLDRKGMRFPVRCSGPAGARTVYNPIPIYMGDRLKELPVELPLLYFTIETAARVREVLALVREGLPFDGPFTRGLYYKGTN
;
A
#
# COMPACT_ATOMS: atom_id res chain seq x y z
N MET A 1 -22.60 -14.03 16.48
CA MET A 1 -22.13 -12.66 16.17
C MET A 1 -21.75 -11.99 17.48
N PRO A 2 -20.50 -11.60 17.72
CA PRO A 2 -20.17 -10.76 18.87
C PRO A 2 -20.53 -9.31 18.56
N SER A 3 -21.18 -8.66 19.52
CA SER A 3 -21.68 -7.29 19.50
C SER A 3 -20.56 -6.24 19.33
N HIS A 4 -20.67 -5.39 18.30
CA HIS A 4 -19.82 -4.23 18.10
C HIS A 4 -20.26 -3.06 19.00
N SER A 5 -19.84 -3.07 20.27
CA SER A 5 -19.76 -1.84 21.08
C SER A 5 -18.50 -1.86 21.95
N ASN A 6 -17.41 -1.36 21.38
CA ASN A 6 -16.30 -0.76 22.12
C ASN A 6 -15.56 0.09 21.10
N SER A 7 -15.31 1.37 21.39
CA SER A 7 -14.45 2.20 20.54
C SER A 7 -13.10 1.51 20.43
N THR A 8 -12.82 0.88 19.29
CA THR A 8 -11.62 0.08 19.09
C THR A 8 -10.44 1.03 19.02
N ARG A 9 -9.56 0.98 20.03
CA ARG A 9 -8.29 1.69 20.02
C ARG A 9 -7.50 1.27 18.77
N PRO A 10 -7.27 2.17 17.79
CA PRO A 10 -6.60 1.78 16.54
C PRO A 10 -5.13 1.42 16.82
N GLU A 11 -4.64 0.38 16.15
CA GLU A 11 -3.23 0.01 16.10
C GLU A 11 -2.39 1.16 15.48
N ILE A 12 -1.29 1.54 16.11
CA ILE A 12 -0.31 2.46 15.50
C ILE A 12 0.74 1.63 14.75
N LEU A 13 0.64 1.65 13.42
CA LEU A 13 1.56 0.92 12.53
C LEU A 13 2.68 1.84 12.03
N ALA A 14 3.91 1.58 12.46
CA ALA A 14 5.08 2.38 12.16
C ALA A 14 5.95 1.81 11.02
N PRO A 15 6.61 2.66 10.21
CA PRO A 15 7.54 2.22 9.18
C PRO A 15 8.89 1.81 9.76
N ALA A 16 9.43 0.67 9.32
CA ALA A 16 10.82 0.25 9.58
C ALA A 16 11.57 0.06 8.26
N GLY A 17 12.42 1.02 7.91
CA GLY A 17 13.27 0.96 6.72
C GLY A 17 14.59 0.21 6.93
N ASN A 18 15.03 0.07 8.18
CA ASN A 18 16.23 -0.62 8.64
C ASN A 18 16.10 -0.92 10.16
N ALA A 19 17.13 -1.53 10.75
CA ALA A 19 17.14 -1.90 12.17
C ALA A 19 17.05 -0.69 13.13
N ASP A 20 17.71 0.43 12.83
CA ASP A 20 17.67 1.62 13.69
C ASP A 20 16.25 2.22 13.75
N MET A 21 15.56 2.28 12.61
CA MET A 21 14.16 2.71 12.54
C MET A 21 13.23 1.74 13.26
N LEU A 22 13.50 0.43 13.18
CA LEU A 22 12.75 -0.59 13.91
C LEU A 22 12.83 -0.34 15.42
N CYS A 23 14.05 -0.20 15.95
CA CYS A 23 14.28 0.11 17.36
C CYS A 23 13.59 1.41 17.78
N ALA A 24 13.72 2.47 16.98
CA ALA A 24 13.07 3.75 17.26
C ALA A 24 11.53 3.65 17.28
N ALA A 25 10.93 2.90 16.36
CA ALA A 25 9.49 2.67 16.33
C ALA A 25 9.00 1.95 17.58
N VAL A 26 9.68 0.84 17.94
CA VAL A 26 9.32 0.00 19.07
C VAL A 26 9.49 0.75 20.39
N PHE A 27 10.62 1.45 20.56
CA PHE A 27 10.92 2.21 21.78
C PHE A 27 10.02 3.44 21.93
N ALA A 28 9.60 4.08 20.83
CA ALA A 28 8.60 5.15 20.88
C ALA A 28 7.19 4.64 21.28
N GLY A 29 6.90 3.35 21.04
CA GLY A 29 5.66 2.69 21.46
C GLY A 29 4.71 2.30 20.33
N ALA A 30 5.22 2.01 19.13
CA ALA A 30 4.40 1.52 18.01
C ALA A 30 3.80 0.14 18.31
N ASP A 31 2.51 -0.08 18.05
CA ASP A 31 1.87 -1.38 18.31
C ASP A 31 2.24 -2.44 17.27
N ALA A 32 2.57 -1.98 16.06
CA ALA A 32 3.08 -2.81 14.99
C ALA A 32 4.10 -2.03 14.14
N VAL A 33 4.91 -2.78 13.41
CA VAL A 33 5.87 -2.26 12.42
C VAL A 33 5.60 -2.89 11.06
N TYR A 34 5.87 -2.15 10.00
CA TYR A 34 5.96 -2.72 8.65
C TYR A 34 7.32 -2.47 8.02
N LEU A 35 7.86 -3.51 7.38
CA LEU A 35 9.19 -3.52 6.78
C LEU A 35 9.18 -4.22 5.41
N GLY A 36 10.30 -4.18 4.70
CA GLY A 36 10.47 -4.86 3.41
C GLY A 36 11.73 -5.71 3.41
N LEU A 37 11.69 -6.80 2.65
CA LEU A 37 12.89 -7.55 2.28
C LEU A 37 13.70 -6.78 1.22
N GLN A 38 14.83 -7.33 0.77
CA GLN A 38 15.62 -6.70 -0.29
C GLN A 38 14.86 -6.60 -1.62
N ASN A 39 13.90 -7.51 -1.87
CA ASN A 39 13.09 -7.58 -3.09
C ASN A 39 11.58 -7.34 -2.79
N PHE A 40 10.79 -7.24 -3.86
CA PHE A 40 9.31 -7.26 -3.85
C PHE A 40 8.56 -6.17 -3.07
N ASN A 41 9.20 -5.03 -2.81
CA ASN A 41 8.57 -3.96 -2.04
C ASN A 41 8.74 -2.56 -2.67
N ALA A 42 7.78 -1.67 -2.40
CA ALA A 42 7.67 -0.38 -3.06
C ALA A 42 8.71 0.68 -2.63
N ARG A 43 9.77 0.30 -1.89
CA ARG A 43 10.83 1.20 -1.41
C ARG A 43 12.20 0.51 -1.56
N ARG A 44 12.59 0.25 -2.81
CA ARG A 44 13.82 -0.48 -3.16
C ARG A 44 15.10 0.16 -2.58
N THR A 45 15.10 1.48 -2.40
CA THR A 45 16.25 2.24 -1.88
C THR A 45 16.32 2.35 -0.35
N ALA A 46 15.40 1.72 0.39
CA ALA A 46 15.52 1.62 1.85
C ALA A 46 16.63 0.61 2.23
N GLY A 47 17.09 0.64 3.48
CA GLY A 47 18.09 -0.32 3.96
C GLY A 47 17.63 -1.78 3.78
N ASN A 48 16.35 -2.03 4.06
CA ASN A 48 15.67 -3.31 3.92
C ASN A 48 16.31 -4.45 4.75
N PHE A 49 15.60 -5.57 4.84
CA PHE A 49 16.02 -6.70 5.68
C PHE A 49 16.39 -7.91 4.82
N THR A 50 17.44 -8.61 5.23
CA THR A 50 17.71 -9.98 4.76
C THR A 50 16.77 -10.96 5.46
N THR A 51 16.74 -12.23 5.04
CA THR A 51 15.95 -13.26 5.74
C THR A 51 16.35 -13.42 7.20
N GLU A 52 17.65 -13.39 7.49
CA GLU A 52 18.15 -13.44 8.88
C GLU A 52 17.81 -12.15 9.64
N GLY A 53 17.95 -10.99 9.00
CA GLY A 53 17.54 -9.71 9.59
C GLY A 53 16.04 -9.67 9.91
N LEU A 54 15.20 -10.30 9.08
CA LEU A 54 13.77 -10.45 9.35
C LEU A 54 13.54 -11.31 10.60
N ARG A 55 14.21 -12.46 10.71
CA ARG A 55 14.08 -13.35 11.88
C ARG A 55 14.44 -12.62 13.17
N GLN A 56 15.53 -11.86 13.16
CA GLN A 56 15.95 -11.02 14.28
C GLN A 56 14.93 -9.91 14.59
N ALA A 57 14.41 -9.25 13.56
CA ALA A 57 13.39 -8.21 13.73
C ALA A 57 12.09 -8.76 14.33
N VAL A 58 11.62 -9.94 13.87
CA VAL A 58 10.43 -10.60 14.42
C VAL A 58 10.65 -10.99 15.88
N ALA A 59 11.75 -11.67 16.20
CA ALA A 59 12.11 -12.02 17.58
C ALA A 59 12.14 -10.79 18.49
N PHE A 60 12.82 -9.72 18.06
CA PHE A 60 12.91 -8.46 18.80
C PHE A 60 11.54 -7.82 19.07
N CYS A 61 10.66 -7.79 18.06
CA CYS A 61 9.34 -7.17 18.16
C CYS A 61 8.35 -8.00 18.97
N HIS A 62 8.26 -9.31 18.72
CA HIS A 62 7.38 -10.23 19.43
C HIS A 62 7.72 -10.30 20.91
N ALA A 63 9.01 -10.24 21.26
CA ALA A 63 9.43 -10.15 22.65
C ALA A 63 8.86 -8.93 23.41
N ARG A 64 8.35 -7.93 22.68
CA ARG A 64 7.87 -6.63 23.16
C ARG A 64 6.39 -6.39 22.87
N ASP A 65 5.65 -7.42 22.48
CA ASP A 65 4.24 -7.35 22.04
C ASP A 65 4.04 -6.34 20.90
N VAL A 66 4.95 -6.37 19.93
CA VAL A 66 4.87 -5.58 18.68
C VAL A 66 4.73 -6.52 17.49
N ARG A 67 3.68 -6.32 16.68
CA ARG A 67 3.45 -7.11 15.46
C ARG A 67 4.34 -6.66 14.30
N VAL A 68 4.69 -7.58 13.41
CA VAL A 68 5.56 -7.35 12.24
C VAL A 68 4.84 -7.72 10.95
N TYR A 69 4.67 -6.72 10.07
CA TYR A 69 4.08 -6.90 8.74
C TYR A 69 5.13 -6.74 7.64
N VAL A 70 5.20 -7.71 6.73
CA VAL A 70 6.19 -7.69 5.64
C VAL A 70 5.55 -7.22 4.35
N THR A 71 6.17 -6.24 3.69
CA THR A 71 5.70 -5.74 2.39
C THR A 71 6.17 -6.63 1.24
N LEU A 72 5.21 -7.21 0.53
CA LEU A 72 5.35 -7.90 -0.77
C LEU A 72 4.43 -7.21 -1.78
N ASN A 73 4.57 -5.89 -1.89
CA ASN A 73 3.58 -4.99 -2.47
C ASN A 73 3.96 -4.42 -3.83
N THR A 74 4.94 -4.96 -4.54
CA THR A 74 5.19 -4.59 -5.95
C THR A 74 4.42 -5.47 -6.92
N THR A 75 4.23 -5.01 -8.15
CA THR A 75 3.87 -5.90 -9.26
C THR A 75 5.01 -6.86 -9.55
N LEU A 76 4.70 -8.09 -9.95
CA LEU A 76 5.67 -9.15 -10.20
C LEU A 76 5.77 -9.49 -11.67
N TYR A 77 6.99 -9.66 -12.18
CA TYR A 77 7.25 -10.08 -13.55
C TYR A 77 7.42 -11.61 -13.60
N PRO A 78 7.23 -12.24 -14.77
CA PRO A 78 7.08 -13.70 -14.87
C PRO A 78 8.26 -14.50 -14.30
N GLY A 79 9.49 -13.99 -14.44
CA GLY A 79 10.70 -14.65 -13.93
C GLY A 79 10.88 -14.63 -12.41
N GLU A 80 9.99 -13.98 -11.67
CA GLU A 80 10.17 -13.69 -10.23
C GLU A 80 9.39 -14.64 -9.29
N LEU A 81 8.54 -15.53 -9.82
CA LEU A 81 7.63 -16.35 -9.01
C LEU A 81 8.35 -17.32 -8.07
N THR A 82 9.47 -17.92 -8.49
CA THR A 82 10.27 -18.82 -7.64
C THR A 82 10.91 -18.06 -6.48
N ALA A 83 11.55 -16.93 -6.77
CA ALA A 83 12.17 -16.09 -5.74
C ALA A 83 11.13 -15.52 -4.76
N LEU A 84 9.91 -15.23 -5.23
CA LEU A 84 8.80 -14.86 -4.37
C LEU A 84 8.40 -15.99 -3.42
N ALA A 85 8.31 -17.22 -3.92
CA ALA A 85 7.99 -18.36 -3.07
C ALA A 85 9.04 -18.58 -1.96
N GLU A 86 10.32 -18.45 -2.28
CA GLU A 86 11.40 -18.47 -1.29
C GLU A 86 11.24 -17.35 -0.25
N ALA A 87 10.88 -16.14 -0.70
CA ALA A 87 10.59 -15.03 0.20
C ALA A 87 9.40 -15.33 1.14
N VAL A 88 8.31 -15.90 0.61
CA VAL A 88 7.14 -16.32 1.42
C VAL A 88 7.53 -17.37 2.45
N ALA A 89 8.33 -18.37 2.05
CA ALA A 89 8.82 -19.40 2.98
C ALA A 89 9.71 -18.81 4.08
N GLY A 90 10.61 -17.87 3.73
CA GLY A 90 11.43 -17.17 4.71
C GLY A 90 10.61 -16.30 5.68
N ILE A 91 9.55 -15.65 5.20
CA ILE A 91 8.63 -14.85 6.03
C ILE A 91 7.86 -15.74 7.00
N ALA A 92 7.33 -16.87 6.51
CA ALA A 92 6.64 -17.84 7.34
C ALA A 92 7.57 -18.45 8.40
N ALA A 93 8.81 -18.83 8.02
CA ALA A 93 9.81 -19.36 8.94
C ALA A 93 10.22 -18.36 10.03
N ALA A 94 10.29 -17.07 9.70
CA ALA A 94 10.56 -16.01 10.67
C ALA A 94 9.40 -15.79 11.65
N GLY A 95 8.16 -16.16 11.27
CA GLY A 95 6.97 -15.97 12.08
C GLY A 95 6.35 -14.58 11.99
N ALA A 96 6.50 -13.87 10.87
CA ALA A 96 5.87 -12.56 10.69
C ALA A 96 4.33 -12.66 10.73
N ASP A 97 3.66 -11.63 11.23
CA ASP A 97 2.21 -11.67 11.51
C ASP A 97 1.36 -11.54 10.23
N ALA A 98 1.83 -10.79 9.24
CA ALA A 98 1.10 -10.59 7.99
C ALA A 98 2.02 -10.19 6.83
N VAL A 99 1.52 -10.37 5.61
CA VAL A 99 2.09 -9.75 4.41
C VAL A 99 1.15 -8.71 3.82
N ILE A 100 1.73 -7.59 3.40
CA ILE A 100 1.04 -6.51 2.70
C ILE A 100 1.31 -6.67 1.21
N THR A 101 0.28 -6.93 0.41
CA THR A 101 0.45 -7.20 -1.03
C THR A 101 -0.60 -6.53 -1.92
N GLN A 102 -0.29 -6.36 -3.20
CA GLN A 102 -1.22 -5.89 -4.23
C GLN A 102 -1.50 -6.92 -5.33
N ASP A 103 -0.59 -7.87 -5.54
CA ASP A 103 -0.58 -8.75 -6.71
C ASP A 103 -1.29 -10.05 -6.34
N LEU A 104 -2.28 -10.47 -7.14
CA LEU A 104 -3.07 -11.66 -6.82
C LEU A 104 -2.23 -12.94 -6.85
N ALA A 105 -1.11 -12.93 -7.57
CA ALA A 105 -0.14 -14.03 -7.54
C ALA A 105 0.47 -14.22 -6.14
N VAL A 106 0.81 -13.13 -5.44
CA VAL A 106 1.32 -13.20 -4.05
C VAL A 106 0.24 -13.75 -3.14
N ALA A 107 -0.99 -13.25 -3.26
CA ALA A 107 -2.11 -13.70 -2.43
C ALA A 107 -2.38 -15.20 -2.64
N ALA A 108 -2.36 -15.68 -3.88
CA ALA A 108 -2.52 -17.09 -4.23
C ALA A 108 -1.39 -17.97 -3.67
N LEU A 109 -0.13 -17.53 -3.82
CA LEU A 109 1.05 -18.24 -3.28
C LEU A 109 1.00 -18.35 -1.76
N VAL A 110 0.78 -17.23 -1.05
CA VAL A 110 0.73 -17.20 0.41
C VAL A 110 -0.37 -18.11 0.94
N ARG A 111 -1.58 -18.05 0.38
CA ARG A 111 -2.69 -18.92 0.79
C ARG A 111 -2.41 -20.41 0.61
N ARG A 112 -1.63 -20.79 -0.39
CA ARG A 112 -1.28 -22.20 -0.66
C ARG A 112 -0.12 -22.68 0.18
N MET A 113 0.90 -21.83 0.36
CA MET A 113 2.13 -22.19 1.05
C MET A 113 1.98 -22.02 2.56
N ALA A 114 1.52 -20.86 3.02
CA ALA A 114 1.47 -20.50 4.43
C ALA A 114 0.06 -19.95 4.78
N PRO A 115 -0.99 -20.79 4.82
CA PRO A 115 -2.36 -20.33 5.06
C PRO A 115 -2.56 -19.63 6.43
N GLY A 116 -1.65 -19.84 7.39
CA GLY A 116 -1.65 -19.12 8.66
C GLY A 116 -1.05 -17.71 8.61
N LEU A 117 -0.43 -17.30 7.50
CA LEU A 117 0.14 -15.97 7.30
C LEU A 117 -0.94 -15.02 6.78
N ALA A 118 -1.29 -14.00 7.58
CA ALA A 118 -2.37 -13.09 7.25
C ALA A 118 -2.08 -12.26 5.99
N LEU A 119 -3.13 -12.00 5.20
CA LEU A 119 -3.06 -11.20 3.98
C LEU A 119 -3.66 -9.82 4.21
N HIS A 120 -2.85 -8.78 4.03
CA HIS A 120 -3.28 -7.38 4.07
C HIS A 120 -3.24 -6.76 2.68
N GLY A 121 -4.35 -6.17 2.23
CA GLY A 121 -4.49 -5.53 0.93
C GLY A 121 -3.75 -4.20 0.91
N SER A 122 -2.76 -4.07 0.04
CA SER A 122 -1.95 -2.85 -0.12
C SER A 122 -2.79 -1.70 -0.65
N THR A 123 -2.47 -0.47 -0.22
CA THR A 123 -3.03 0.76 -0.81
C THR A 123 -2.79 0.84 -2.33
N GLN A 124 -1.83 0.09 -2.87
CA GLN A 124 -1.59 -0.03 -4.32
C GLN A 124 -2.70 -0.76 -5.07
N MET A 125 -3.60 -1.48 -4.38
CA MET A 125 -4.81 -2.05 -5.00
C MET A 125 -5.89 -1.00 -5.27
N SER A 126 -5.68 0.26 -4.85
CA SER A 126 -6.64 1.36 -5.07
C SER A 126 -8.05 1.07 -4.54
N VAL A 127 -8.17 0.38 -3.39
CA VAL A 127 -9.50 0.13 -2.81
C VAL A 127 -10.09 1.43 -2.29
N GLN A 128 -11.15 1.88 -2.97
CA GLN A 128 -11.83 3.15 -2.74
C GLN A 128 -13.29 2.96 -2.29
N SER A 129 -13.79 1.72 -2.28
CA SER A 129 -15.19 1.43 -2.04
C SER A 129 -15.41 0.16 -1.23
N LEU A 130 -16.65 0.02 -0.76
CA LEU A 130 -17.09 -1.10 0.05
C LEU A 130 -16.98 -2.43 -0.71
N ASP A 131 -17.37 -2.44 -1.98
CA ASP A 131 -17.35 -3.65 -2.80
C ASP A 131 -15.94 -4.11 -3.16
N GLY A 132 -14.99 -3.18 -3.23
CA GLY A 132 -13.56 -3.50 -3.30
C GLY A 132 -13.06 -4.19 -2.03
N ALA A 133 -13.41 -3.65 -0.86
CA ALA A 133 -13.03 -4.25 0.42
C ALA A 133 -13.67 -5.64 0.63
N ARG A 134 -14.94 -5.81 0.25
CA ARG A 134 -15.64 -7.10 0.26
C ARG A 134 -15.02 -8.12 -0.69
N ARG A 135 -14.57 -7.69 -1.88
CA ARG A 135 -13.87 -8.60 -2.79
C ARG A 135 -12.58 -9.12 -2.17
N LEU A 136 -11.82 -8.25 -1.48
CA LEU A 136 -10.63 -8.67 -0.76
C LEU A 136 -10.97 -9.64 0.38
N ALA A 137 -12.03 -9.38 1.14
CA ALA A 137 -12.51 -10.31 2.16
C ALA A 137 -12.83 -11.70 1.56
N ALA A 138 -13.55 -11.74 0.43
CA ALA A 138 -13.85 -12.98 -0.28
C ALA A 138 -12.60 -13.70 -0.84
N LEU A 139 -11.54 -12.96 -1.13
CA LEU A 139 -10.23 -13.49 -1.54
C LEU A 139 -9.37 -13.97 -0.36
N GLY A 140 -9.84 -13.84 0.88
CA GLY A 140 -9.16 -14.30 2.09
C GLY A 140 -8.21 -13.27 2.72
N PHE A 141 -8.30 -11.99 2.33
CA PHE A 141 -7.62 -10.92 3.05
C PHE A 141 -8.30 -10.69 4.41
N THR A 142 -7.51 -10.38 5.43
CA THR A 142 -7.99 -10.09 6.79
C THR A 142 -8.01 -8.59 7.08
N ARG A 143 -7.30 -7.80 6.28
CA ARG A 143 -7.24 -6.34 6.39
C ARG A 143 -7.10 -5.69 5.01
N VAL A 144 -7.67 -4.51 4.83
CA VAL A 144 -7.46 -3.66 3.64
C VAL A 144 -6.91 -2.28 4.03
N ILE A 145 -5.86 -1.85 3.35
CA ILE A 145 -5.32 -0.51 3.46
C ILE A 145 -6.01 0.36 2.41
N LEU A 146 -6.88 1.25 2.87
CA LEU A 146 -7.71 2.06 2.00
C LEU A 146 -6.88 3.06 1.18
N ALA A 147 -7.44 3.50 0.05
CA ALA A 147 -6.90 4.59 -0.75
C ALA A 147 -6.79 5.88 0.11
N ARG A 148 -5.74 6.67 -0.11
CA ARG A 148 -5.45 7.87 0.70
C ARG A 148 -6.34 9.05 0.32
N GLU A 149 -7.03 8.93 -0.80
CA GLU A 149 -7.80 10.00 -1.39
C GLU A 149 -9.26 10.03 -0.86
N LEU A 150 -9.62 9.25 0.15
CA LEU A 150 -10.97 9.13 0.72
C LEU A 150 -11.30 10.18 1.78
N THR A 151 -12.57 10.58 1.87
CA THR A 151 -13.10 11.38 2.98
C THR A 151 -13.37 10.51 4.21
N LEU A 152 -13.52 11.14 5.38
CA LEU A 152 -13.92 10.44 6.61
C LEU A 152 -15.25 9.68 6.44
N SER A 153 -16.23 10.27 5.75
CA SER A 153 -17.52 9.64 5.49
C SER A 153 -17.41 8.41 4.59
N GLU A 154 -16.58 8.47 3.54
CA GLU A 154 -16.30 7.33 2.67
C GLU A 154 -15.59 6.20 3.44
N ILE A 155 -14.60 6.55 4.29
CA ILE A 155 -13.92 5.58 5.16
C ILE A 155 -14.93 4.90 6.09
N ALA A 156 -15.77 5.67 6.80
CA ALA A 156 -16.77 5.12 7.72
C ALA A 156 -17.76 4.19 7.00
N GLY A 157 -18.20 4.55 5.80
CA GLY A 157 -19.09 3.70 4.99
C GLY A 157 -18.47 2.36 4.61
N ILE A 158 -17.18 2.34 4.27
CA ILE A 158 -16.45 1.10 3.95
C ILE A 158 -16.25 0.25 5.20
N THR A 159 -15.75 0.87 6.27
CA THR A 159 -15.40 0.19 7.52
C THR A 159 -16.62 -0.48 8.16
N ALA A 160 -17.79 0.16 8.10
CA ALA A 160 -19.02 -0.39 8.68
C ALA A 160 -19.52 -1.70 8.04
N GLY A 161 -19.15 -1.99 6.78
CA GLY A 161 -19.79 -3.06 6.00
C GLY A 161 -18.86 -4.08 5.32
N CYS A 162 -17.54 -3.93 5.43
CA CYS A 162 -16.59 -4.71 4.62
C CYS A 162 -16.25 -6.09 5.20
N GLY A 163 -16.49 -6.34 6.48
CA GLY A 163 -16.28 -7.65 7.12
C GLY A 163 -14.82 -8.02 7.41
N ILE A 164 -13.87 -7.12 7.16
CA ILE A 164 -12.45 -7.26 7.47
C ILE A 164 -11.91 -5.98 8.11
N GLU A 165 -10.71 -6.00 8.68
CA GLU A 165 -10.12 -4.80 9.26
C GLU A 165 -9.83 -3.75 8.19
N THR A 166 -10.08 -2.47 8.48
CA THR A 166 -9.63 -1.35 7.62
C THR A 166 -8.45 -0.63 8.24
N GLU A 167 -7.46 -0.30 7.41
CA GLU A 167 -6.30 0.51 7.75
C GLU A 167 -6.25 1.78 6.91
N THR A 168 -5.93 2.92 7.53
CA THR A 168 -5.79 4.21 6.83
C THR A 168 -4.42 4.83 7.13
N PHE A 169 -3.85 5.55 6.16
CA PHE A 169 -2.67 6.35 6.47
C PHE A 169 -3.03 7.52 7.39
N VAL A 170 -2.17 7.83 8.36
CA VAL A 170 -2.40 8.94 9.32
C VAL A 170 -1.39 10.07 9.14
N HIS A 171 -0.18 9.76 8.68
CA HIS A 171 0.89 10.75 8.58
C HIS A 171 1.92 10.37 7.51
N GLY A 172 2.52 11.37 6.85
CA GLY A 172 3.66 11.22 5.95
C GLY A 172 3.40 11.61 4.51
N ALA A 173 4.23 11.14 3.57
CA ALA A 173 4.20 11.67 2.21
C ALA A 173 2.89 11.32 1.47
N LEU A 174 2.20 12.34 0.95
CA LEU A 174 0.97 12.19 0.17
C LEU A 174 1.28 12.07 -1.34
N CYS A 175 0.74 11.03 -1.98
CA CYS A 175 0.85 10.85 -3.43
C CYS A 175 -0.21 11.70 -4.15
N MET A 176 0.16 12.33 -5.27
CA MET A 176 -0.80 13.07 -6.10
C MET A 176 -1.71 12.15 -6.92
N SER A 177 -1.15 11.04 -7.40
CA SER A 177 -1.92 10.01 -8.08
C SER A 177 -2.46 9.00 -7.07
N VAL A 178 -3.63 8.46 -7.37
CA VAL A 178 -4.18 7.26 -6.75
C VAL A 178 -3.12 6.17 -6.74
N SER A 179 -2.90 5.58 -5.56
CA SER A 179 -1.82 4.63 -5.30
C SER A 179 -1.97 3.35 -6.15
N GLY A 180 -0.93 2.98 -6.89
CA GLY A 180 -0.95 1.83 -7.82
C GLY A 180 -1.42 2.16 -9.25
N GLN A 181 -1.90 3.37 -9.49
CA GLN A 181 -2.45 3.81 -10.79
C GLN A 181 -1.59 4.90 -11.46
N CYS A 182 -0.30 4.97 -11.10
CA CYS A 182 0.65 5.97 -11.60
C CYS A 182 1.76 5.32 -12.43
N TYR A 183 1.83 5.66 -13.71
CA TYR A 183 2.84 5.21 -14.66
C TYR A 183 3.84 6.31 -15.05
N MET A 184 3.63 7.54 -14.58
CA MET A 184 4.45 8.71 -14.92
C MET A 184 5.95 8.47 -14.74
N SER A 185 6.39 7.93 -13.60
CA SER A 185 7.81 7.70 -13.32
C SER A 185 8.43 6.64 -14.25
N ALA A 186 7.66 5.63 -14.63
CA ALA A 186 8.09 4.59 -15.56
C ALA A 186 8.28 5.17 -16.97
N PHE A 187 7.28 5.87 -17.48
CA PHE A 187 7.30 6.40 -18.84
C PHE A 187 8.26 7.57 -19.05
N LEU A 188 8.52 8.39 -18.03
CA LEU A 188 9.43 9.52 -18.15
C LEU A 188 10.91 9.16 -17.92
N GLY A 189 11.21 8.09 -17.19
CA GLY A 189 12.58 7.80 -16.77
C GLY A 189 12.92 6.33 -16.58
N GLY A 190 12.06 5.42 -17.03
CA GLY A 190 12.24 3.97 -16.85
C GLY A 190 12.08 3.49 -15.40
N ARG A 191 11.61 4.35 -14.47
CA ARG A 191 11.54 4.01 -13.04
C ARG A 191 10.14 3.71 -12.55
N SER A 192 9.78 2.43 -12.47
CA SER A 192 8.44 2.00 -12.08
C SER A 192 8.12 2.36 -10.63
N GLY A 193 7.05 3.12 -10.41
CA GLY A 193 6.51 3.32 -9.08
C GLY A 193 5.85 2.07 -8.51
N ASN A 194 5.26 1.24 -9.38
CA ASN A 194 4.62 -0.01 -9.03
C ASN A 194 5.63 -1.11 -8.64
N ARG A 195 6.90 -0.98 -9.06
CA ARG A 195 8.03 -1.84 -8.67
C ARG A 195 9.02 -1.19 -7.69
N GLY A 196 8.59 -0.13 -7.02
CA GLY A 196 9.36 0.52 -5.93
C GLY A 196 10.52 1.42 -6.35
N GLY A 197 10.64 1.73 -7.64
CA GLY A 197 11.67 2.59 -8.22
C GLY A 197 11.28 4.07 -8.41
N CYS A 198 10.08 4.48 -7.98
CA CYS A 198 9.53 5.83 -8.20
C CYS A 198 10.56 6.95 -7.94
N ALA A 199 10.81 7.80 -8.95
CA ALA A 199 11.72 8.93 -8.84
C ALA A 199 11.04 10.22 -8.34
N GLY A 200 9.74 10.17 -8.02
CA GLY A 200 8.96 11.32 -7.60
C GLY A 200 8.83 12.43 -8.65
N PRO A 201 8.53 12.15 -9.93
CA PRO A 201 8.43 13.20 -10.96
C PRO A 201 7.38 14.27 -10.62
N CYS A 202 6.31 13.90 -9.90
CA CYS A 202 5.30 14.86 -9.41
C CYS A 202 5.84 15.90 -8.41
N ARG A 203 7.09 15.74 -7.93
CA ARG A 203 7.79 16.69 -7.06
C ARG A 203 8.63 17.70 -7.84
N LEU A 204 8.79 17.51 -9.15
CA LEU A 204 9.48 18.46 -10.03
C LEU A 204 8.55 19.61 -10.42
N PRO A 205 9.09 20.72 -10.98
CA PRO A 205 8.27 21.79 -11.52
C PRO A 205 7.37 21.31 -12.66
N PHE A 206 6.06 21.49 -12.47
CA PHE A 206 4.98 21.27 -13.43
C PHE A 206 4.02 22.46 -13.35
N ASP A 207 4.09 23.34 -14.34
CA ASP A 207 3.29 24.55 -14.40
C ASP A 207 1.89 24.30 -15.00
N ALA A 208 0.87 24.94 -14.43
CA ALA A 208 -0.52 24.83 -14.89
C ALA A 208 -1.04 26.15 -15.49
N SER A 209 -0.26 27.23 -15.41
CA SER A 209 -0.61 28.58 -15.86
C SER A 209 -0.41 28.75 -17.37
N GLY A 210 0.52 28.00 -17.96
CA GLY A 210 0.76 27.92 -19.39
C GLY A 210 1.93 28.76 -19.90
N THR A 211 2.61 29.52 -19.04
CA THR A 211 3.82 30.29 -19.37
C THR A 211 5.10 29.59 -18.88
N PRO A 212 6.10 29.35 -19.76
CA PRO A 212 7.40 28.83 -19.35
C PRO A 212 8.12 29.84 -18.45
N GLY A 213 8.59 29.42 -17.28
CA GLY A 213 9.33 30.28 -16.37
C GLY A 213 10.20 29.49 -15.39
N PRO A 214 11.44 29.94 -15.06
CA PRO A 214 12.35 29.25 -14.13
C PRO A 214 11.82 29.07 -12.69
N ALA A 215 10.69 29.71 -12.35
CA ALA A 215 10.06 29.66 -11.03
C ALA A 215 8.54 29.38 -11.07
N ALA A 216 8.03 28.70 -12.11
CA ALA A 216 6.60 28.44 -12.27
C ALA A 216 6.19 27.01 -11.85
N GLY A 217 5.37 26.95 -10.78
CA GLY A 217 4.40 25.89 -10.48
C GLY A 217 4.92 24.51 -10.06
N HIS A 218 4.82 24.17 -8.77
CA HIS A 218 4.88 22.76 -8.33
C HIS A 218 3.46 22.18 -8.22
N HIS A 219 2.64 22.33 -9.27
CA HIS A 219 1.20 22.05 -9.24
C HIS A 219 0.84 20.55 -9.27
N LEU A 220 1.83 19.67 -9.15
CA LEU A 220 1.67 18.25 -8.86
C LEU A 220 2.23 17.85 -7.48
N SER A 221 2.90 18.75 -6.77
CA SER A 221 3.52 18.45 -5.48
C SER A 221 2.55 18.77 -4.36
N LEU A 222 2.09 17.73 -3.65
CA LEU A 222 1.26 17.87 -2.47
C LEU A 222 2.07 18.13 -1.19
N LYS A 223 1.48 18.81 -0.21
CA LYS A 223 1.98 18.80 1.17
C LYS A 223 2.01 17.37 1.71
N ASP A 224 2.72 17.17 2.81
CA ASP A 224 2.63 15.90 3.52
C ASP A 224 1.27 15.78 4.20
N MET A 225 0.74 14.56 4.25
CA MET A 225 -0.53 14.31 4.92
C MET A 225 -0.29 14.25 6.43
N SER A 226 -1.17 14.89 7.20
CA SER A 226 -1.26 14.64 8.63
C SER A 226 -2.71 14.75 9.08
N VAL A 227 -3.27 13.60 9.46
CA VAL A 227 -4.60 13.49 10.04
C VAL A 227 -4.55 12.92 11.46
N ILE A 228 -3.40 13.06 12.13
CA ILE A 228 -3.19 12.64 13.53
C ILE A 228 -4.24 13.28 14.44
N GLY A 229 -4.56 14.56 14.23
CA GLY A 229 -5.62 15.27 14.97
C GLY A 229 -7.04 14.71 14.74
N HIS A 230 -7.22 13.85 13.72
CA HIS A 230 -8.49 13.18 13.43
C HIS A 230 -8.53 11.72 13.91
N LEU A 231 -7.54 11.27 14.68
CA LEU A 231 -7.51 9.91 15.23
C LEU A 231 -8.77 9.52 16.02
N PRO A 232 -9.38 10.40 16.85
CA PRO A 232 -10.64 10.08 17.51
C PRO A 232 -11.77 9.78 16.52
N GLN A 233 -11.87 10.54 15.41
CA GLN A 233 -12.87 10.34 14.38
C GLN A 233 -12.63 9.05 13.59
N LEU A 234 -11.37 8.71 13.28
CA LEU A 234 -11.01 7.46 12.62
C LEU A 234 -11.32 6.24 13.52
N SER A 235 -11.02 6.35 14.83
CA SER A 235 -11.38 5.35 15.84
C SER A 235 -12.89 5.16 15.93
N ALA A 236 -13.66 6.25 15.96
CA ALA A 236 -15.12 6.21 15.96
C ALA A 236 -15.71 5.62 14.66
N ALA A 237 -15.03 5.78 13.53
CA ALA A 237 -15.39 5.13 12.26
C ALA A 237 -15.09 3.62 12.23
N GLY A 238 -14.44 3.07 13.27
CA GLY A 238 -14.08 1.65 13.37
C GLY A 238 -12.77 1.28 12.70
N VAL A 239 -11.91 2.25 12.34
CA VAL A 239 -10.61 1.98 11.72
C VAL A 239 -9.74 1.20 12.70
N ALA A 240 -9.29 0.00 12.29
CA ALA A 240 -8.54 -0.92 13.14
C ALA A 240 -7.05 -0.55 13.26
N SER A 241 -6.48 0.07 12.22
CA SER A 241 -5.05 0.42 12.16
C SER A 241 -4.82 1.76 11.46
N VAL A 242 -3.88 2.53 12.00
CA VAL A 242 -3.43 3.82 11.46
C VAL A 242 -1.95 3.74 11.09
N LYS A 243 -1.67 3.90 9.80
CA LYS A 243 -0.36 3.68 9.21
C LYS A 243 0.42 4.98 9.03
N ILE A 244 1.64 5.03 9.53
CA ILE A 244 2.59 6.13 9.30
C ILE A 244 3.41 5.81 8.04
N GLU A 245 3.45 6.71 7.05
CA GLU A 245 4.33 6.60 5.88
C GLU A 245 5.71 7.17 6.22
N GLY A 246 6.78 6.41 5.99
CA GLY A 246 8.11 6.95 6.27
C GLY A 246 9.29 5.99 6.14
N ARG A 247 9.20 4.89 5.38
CA ARG A 247 10.30 3.90 5.28
C ARG A 247 11.63 4.45 4.71
N LEU A 248 11.62 5.65 4.14
CA LEU A 248 12.81 6.37 3.64
C LEU A 248 13.13 7.61 4.50
N ARG A 249 12.68 7.63 5.76
CA ARG A 249 12.89 8.72 6.71
C ARG A 249 13.86 8.27 7.81
N PRO A 250 14.51 9.21 8.52
CA PRO A 250 15.39 8.85 9.63
C PRO A 250 14.60 8.33 10.85
N PRO A 251 15.24 7.61 11.78
CA PRO A 251 14.59 7.09 13.00
C PRO A 251 13.87 8.17 13.83
N GLU A 252 14.41 9.39 13.87
CA GLU A 252 13.83 10.53 14.59
C GLU A 252 12.42 10.89 14.06
N TYR A 253 12.20 10.76 12.75
CA TYR A 253 10.87 10.96 12.14
C TYR A 253 9.87 9.91 12.61
N VAL A 254 10.31 8.65 12.66
CA VAL A 254 9.45 7.54 13.07
C VAL A 254 9.05 7.71 14.53
N ALA A 255 10.02 8.00 15.40
CA ALA A 255 9.74 8.21 16.82
C ALA A 255 8.81 9.40 17.07
N ALA A 256 9.02 10.53 16.37
CA ALA A 256 8.16 11.70 16.47
C ALA A 256 6.71 11.39 16.08
N ALA A 257 6.52 10.74 14.92
CA ALA A 257 5.20 10.39 14.41
C ALA A 257 4.48 9.37 15.29
N VAL A 258 5.18 8.34 15.79
CA VAL A 258 4.63 7.36 16.73
C VAL A 258 4.21 8.03 18.03
N ASN A 259 5.07 8.86 18.62
CA ASN A 259 4.76 9.58 19.85
C ASN A 259 3.54 10.49 19.68
N ALA A 260 3.46 11.24 18.59
CA ALA A 260 2.29 12.09 18.32
C ALA A 260 0.99 11.28 18.15
N CYS A 261 1.04 10.13 17.47
CA CYS A 261 -0.12 9.24 17.37
C CYS A 261 -0.52 8.68 18.73
N LEU A 262 0.43 8.37 19.62
CA LEU A 262 0.16 7.87 20.97
C LEU A 262 -0.55 8.91 21.83
N LEU A 263 -0.05 10.15 21.84
CA LEU A 263 -0.66 11.27 22.55
C LEU A 263 -2.07 11.55 22.01
N ALA A 264 -2.21 11.69 20.69
CA ALA A 264 -3.51 11.93 20.05
C ALA A 264 -4.52 10.81 20.30
N ARG A 265 -4.07 9.54 20.30
CA ARG A 265 -4.90 8.38 20.65
C ARG A 265 -5.34 8.38 22.11
N ALA A 266 -4.55 8.97 23.01
CA ALA A 266 -4.91 9.17 24.41
C ALA A 266 -5.77 10.45 24.65
N GLY A 267 -6.05 11.23 23.60
CA GLY A 267 -6.73 12.53 23.74
C GLY A 267 -5.83 13.64 24.29
N GLU A 268 -4.52 13.41 24.33
CA GLU A 268 -3.52 14.35 24.82
C GLU A 268 -2.99 15.25 23.70
N PRO A 269 -2.65 16.52 24.00
CA PRO A 269 -2.04 17.42 23.02
C PRO A 269 -0.64 16.92 22.63
N TYR A 270 -0.28 17.12 21.36
CA TYR A 270 1.06 16.81 20.85
C TYR A 270 1.67 18.01 20.10
N ASP A 271 3.00 18.07 20.10
CA ASP A 271 3.75 19.17 19.47
C ASP A 271 3.73 19.02 17.94
N THR A 272 2.76 19.67 17.29
CA THR A 272 2.63 19.67 15.83
C THR A 272 3.79 20.38 15.14
N ARG A 273 4.40 21.38 15.79
CA ARG A 273 5.57 22.09 15.28
C ARG A 273 6.77 21.16 15.22
N LEU A 274 7.00 20.39 16.27
CA LEU A 274 8.06 19.38 16.30
C LEU A 274 7.92 18.38 15.15
N LEU A 275 6.71 17.91 14.84
CA LEU A 275 6.47 17.06 13.66
C LEU A 275 6.80 17.76 12.34
N GLN A 276 6.39 19.01 12.18
CA GLN A 276 6.68 19.81 10.99
C GLN A 276 8.18 20.03 10.79
N ASP A 277 8.91 20.27 11.89
CA ASP A 277 10.34 20.49 11.90
C ASP A 277 11.10 19.24 11.44
N VAL A 278 10.67 18.03 11.80
CA VAL A 278 11.36 16.80 11.36
C VAL A 278 11.28 16.60 9.85
N PHE A 279 10.07 16.77 9.30
CA PHE A 279 9.82 16.67 7.87
C PHE A 279 8.45 17.23 7.52
N SER A 280 8.42 18.30 6.74
CA SER A 280 7.20 18.74 6.06
C SER A 280 7.51 19.35 4.69
N ARG A 281 6.45 19.56 3.90
CA ARG A 281 6.49 20.28 2.63
C ARG A 281 5.53 21.45 2.73
N SER A 282 6.01 22.61 3.16
CA SER A 282 5.15 23.78 3.40
C SER A 282 4.00 23.46 4.39
N GLY A 283 4.30 22.66 5.43
CA GLY A 283 3.33 22.17 6.41
C GLY A 283 2.63 20.87 6.03
N PHE A 284 1.46 20.64 6.63
CA PHE A 284 0.64 19.44 6.45
C PHE A 284 -0.71 19.74 5.78
N THR A 285 -1.35 18.70 5.25
CA THR A 285 -2.73 18.73 4.74
C THR A 285 -3.55 17.55 5.29
N ASP A 286 -4.82 17.79 5.57
CA ASP A 286 -5.85 16.81 5.91
C ASP A 286 -6.95 16.74 4.84
N SER A 287 -6.75 17.43 3.71
CA SER A 287 -7.81 17.88 2.83
C SER A 287 -8.56 16.78 2.08
N TYR A 288 -7.98 15.59 1.93
CA TYR A 288 -8.76 14.44 1.43
C TYR A 288 -9.76 13.97 2.48
N LEU A 289 -9.33 13.84 3.73
CA LEU A 289 -10.18 13.39 4.83
C LEU A 289 -11.35 14.35 5.07
N THR A 290 -11.07 15.66 5.04
CA THR A 290 -12.07 16.73 5.24
C THR A 290 -12.86 17.07 3.97
N GLY A 291 -12.45 16.56 2.80
CA GLY A 291 -13.07 16.83 1.50
C GLY A 291 -12.68 18.18 0.87
N ALA A 292 -11.82 18.98 1.52
CA ALA A 292 -11.34 20.29 1.07
C ALA A 292 -10.30 20.23 -0.08
N ARG A 293 -10.67 19.59 -1.20
CA ARG A 293 -9.79 19.36 -2.37
C ARG A 293 -9.56 20.63 -3.19
N ASN A 294 -8.69 21.51 -2.71
CA ASN A 294 -8.35 22.79 -3.34
C ASN A 294 -6.83 23.04 -3.37
N GLY A 295 -6.40 24.22 -3.83
CA GLY A 295 -4.99 24.60 -3.94
C GLY A 295 -4.18 24.54 -2.63
N SER A 296 -4.82 24.56 -1.46
CA SER A 296 -4.12 24.49 -0.16
C SER A 296 -3.41 23.15 0.09
N MET A 297 -3.75 22.12 -0.68
CA MET A 297 -3.14 20.79 -0.63
C MET A 297 -1.73 20.75 -1.21
N PHE A 298 -1.35 21.75 -2.01
CA PHE A 298 -0.07 21.77 -2.73
C PHE A 298 1.03 22.44 -1.91
N GLY A 299 2.25 21.95 -2.05
CA GLY A 299 3.40 22.44 -1.29
C GLY A 299 4.73 21.87 -1.77
N THR A 300 5.79 22.61 -1.47
CA THR A 300 7.17 22.26 -1.80
C THR A 300 8.00 22.12 -0.54
N ARG A 301 9.16 21.48 -0.68
CA ARG A 301 10.17 21.50 0.38
C ARG A 301 11.20 22.58 0.07
N THR A 302 11.56 23.35 1.07
CA THR A 302 12.55 24.42 1.03
C THR A 302 13.83 23.99 1.75
N GLU A 303 14.92 24.74 1.57
CA GLU A 303 16.17 24.52 2.32
C GLU A 303 15.99 24.78 3.82
N GLY A 304 15.12 25.73 4.20
CA GLY A 304 14.77 25.99 5.61
C GLY A 304 14.19 24.77 6.32
N ASP A 305 13.38 23.98 5.62
CA ASP A 305 12.79 22.73 6.15
C ASP A 305 13.86 21.64 6.43
N ALA A 306 15.03 21.71 5.79
CA ALA A 306 16.13 20.79 6.06
C ALA A 306 16.95 21.22 7.29
N ALA A 307 17.13 22.53 7.47
CA ALA A 307 17.83 23.09 8.63
C ALA A 307 17.04 22.85 9.93
N ALA A 308 15.72 23.07 9.92
CA ALA A 308 14.85 22.81 11.06
C ALA A 308 14.91 21.34 11.54
N ALA A 309 14.90 20.39 10.59
CA ALA A 309 15.01 18.97 10.89
C ALA A 309 16.31 18.61 11.61
N LYS A 310 17.42 19.22 11.19
CA LYS A 310 18.73 19.01 11.83
C LYS A 310 18.76 19.58 13.26
N ALA A 311 18.13 20.73 13.48
CA ALA A 311 18.06 21.37 14.80
C ALA A 311 17.18 20.58 15.79
N ALA A 312 16.09 19.95 15.32
CA ALA A 312 15.18 19.18 16.17
C ALA A 312 15.72 17.79 16.57
N ALA A 313 16.70 17.24 15.83
CA ALA A 313 17.17 15.86 15.98
C ALA A 313 17.58 15.45 17.43
N PRO A 314 18.34 16.26 18.21
CA PRO A 314 18.71 15.87 19.57
C PRO A 314 17.51 15.66 20.50
N ARG A 315 16.50 16.54 20.42
CA ARG A 315 15.27 16.45 21.20
C ARG A 315 14.44 15.22 20.81
N LEU A 316 14.44 14.88 19.52
CA LEU A 316 13.71 13.71 19.00
C LEU A 316 14.34 12.38 19.40
N ARG A 317 15.67 12.34 19.54
CA ARG A 317 16.39 11.15 20.02
C ARG A 317 15.99 10.73 21.43
N GLU A 318 15.64 11.70 22.27
CA GLU A 318 15.16 11.41 23.62
C GLU A 318 13.82 10.64 23.64
N LEU A 319 13.01 10.72 22.57
CA LEU A 319 11.75 9.95 22.46
C LEU A 319 11.96 8.44 22.36
N TYR A 320 13.13 7.99 21.93
CA TYR A 320 13.46 6.58 21.74
C TYR A 320 14.83 6.21 22.31
N ARG A 321 15.41 7.04 23.17
CA ARG A 321 16.69 6.75 23.83
C ARG A 321 16.58 5.60 24.82
N ARG A 322 15.43 5.51 25.50
CA ARG A 322 15.13 4.44 26.45
C ARG A 322 14.02 3.59 25.88
N GLU A 323 14.16 2.29 26.10
CA GLU A 323 13.10 1.34 25.80
C GLU A 323 11.86 1.65 26.65
N ARG A 324 10.71 1.75 25.98
CA ARG A 324 9.42 1.87 26.64
C ARG A 324 8.98 0.49 27.13
N PRO A 325 8.71 0.31 28.43
CA PRO A 325 8.22 -0.97 28.93
C PRO A 325 6.78 -1.22 28.46
N ARG A 326 6.50 -2.46 28.08
CA ARG A 326 5.24 -2.90 27.45
C ARG A 326 4.71 -4.23 27.96
N VAL A 327 5.59 -5.08 28.49
CA VAL A 327 5.25 -6.44 28.89
C VAL A 327 5.08 -6.49 30.40
N GLY A 328 3.86 -6.73 30.87
CA GLY A 328 3.57 -6.92 32.28
C GLY A 328 4.12 -8.26 32.78
N VAL A 329 4.83 -8.25 33.92
CA VAL A 329 5.37 -9.47 34.51
C VAL A 329 5.07 -9.58 36.01
N GLY A 330 4.74 -10.80 36.43
CA GLY A 330 4.62 -11.19 37.83
C GLY A 330 5.95 -11.75 38.35
N LEU A 331 6.37 -11.30 39.54
CA LEU A 331 7.59 -11.75 40.20
C LEU A 331 7.28 -12.37 41.56
N GLU A 332 7.90 -13.52 41.82
CA GLU A 332 7.87 -14.15 43.14
C GLU A 332 9.29 -14.46 43.60
N LEU A 333 9.77 -13.70 44.59
CA LEU A 333 11.00 -13.98 45.31
C LEU A 333 10.68 -14.90 46.48
N THR A 334 11.41 -16.01 46.59
CA THR A 334 11.32 -16.93 47.74
C THR A 334 12.70 -17.05 48.38
N LEU A 335 12.77 -16.81 49.68
CA LEU A 335 13.97 -16.97 50.50
C LEU A 335 13.74 -18.07 51.53
N GLU A 336 14.64 -19.04 51.57
CA GLU A 336 14.65 -20.19 52.48
C GLU A 336 16.07 -20.30 53.09
N GLU A 337 16.25 -21.11 54.12
CA GLU A 337 17.55 -21.28 54.81
C GLU A 337 18.64 -21.77 53.86
N ASP A 338 18.26 -22.69 52.97
CA ASP A 338 19.15 -23.37 52.04
C ASP A 338 19.32 -22.64 50.70
N GLY A 339 18.55 -21.57 50.44
CA GLY A 339 18.70 -20.80 49.21
C GLY A 339 17.67 -19.72 48.93
N ALA A 340 17.91 -18.99 47.85
CA ALA A 340 17.00 -18.00 47.28
C ALA A 340 16.61 -18.39 45.86
N LYS A 341 15.36 -18.12 45.47
CA LYS A 341 14.92 -18.25 44.07
C LYS A 341 14.00 -17.11 43.66
N LEU A 342 14.11 -16.69 42.41
CA LEU A 342 13.20 -15.73 41.79
C LEU A 342 12.50 -16.38 40.60
N ALA A 343 11.18 -16.41 40.64
CA ALA A 343 10.34 -16.80 39.51
C ALA A 343 9.73 -15.55 38.86
N VAL A 344 9.77 -15.49 37.52
CA VAL A 344 9.14 -14.42 36.74
C VAL A 344 8.23 -15.05 35.68
N ARG A 345 7.04 -14.49 35.49
CA ARG A 345 6.02 -14.97 34.54
C ARG A 345 5.39 -13.81 33.78
N ASP A 346 5.06 -14.02 32.51
CA ASP A 346 4.25 -13.09 31.71
C ASP A 346 2.85 -13.66 31.42
N ALA A 347 2.01 -12.85 30.76
CA ALA A 347 0.64 -13.22 30.39
C ALA A 347 0.57 -14.28 29.27
N ASP A 348 1.64 -14.45 28.49
CA ASP A 348 1.72 -15.43 27.39
C ASP A 348 2.13 -16.83 27.89
N GLY A 349 2.29 -17.00 29.21
CA GLY A 349 2.66 -18.26 29.84
C GLY A 349 4.16 -18.54 29.88
N ASN A 350 5.01 -17.61 29.44
CA ASN A 350 6.44 -17.76 29.60
C ASN A 350 6.80 -17.65 31.09
N ARG A 351 7.72 -18.51 31.53
CA ARG A 351 8.20 -18.54 32.92
C ARG A 351 9.70 -18.72 32.97
N ALA A 352 10.40 -17.89 33.75
CA ALA A 352 11.79 -18.08 34.11
C ALA A 352 11.91 -18.32 35.63
N VAL A 353 12.84 -19.19 36.04
CA VAL A 353 13.17 -19.42 37.45
C VAL A 353 14.68 -19.44 37.56
N VAL A 354 15.23 -18.63 38.46
CA VAL A 354 16.67 -18.55 38.73
C VAL A 354 16.92 -18.71 40.23
N TYR A 355 18.04 -19.32 40.57
CA TYR A 355 18.46 -19.61 41.94
C TYR A 355 19.65 -18.74 42.32
N GLY A 356 19.68 -18.30 43.58
CA GLY A 356 20.75 -17.49 44.15
C GLY A 356 21.95 -18.35 44.50
N GLU A 357 23.14 -17.79 44.32
CA GLU A 357 24.40 -18.47 44.63
C GLU A 357 24.78 -18.32 46.11
N ARG A 358 24.25 -17.28 46.76
CA ARG A 358 24.47 -17.00 48.17
C ARG A 358 23.31 -17.51 49.01
N GLN A 359 23.64 -18.25 50.07
CA GLN A 359 22.66 -18.66 51.08
C GLN A 359 22.15 -17.44 51.87
N PRO A 360 20.82 -17.30 52.04
CA PRO A 360 20.25 -16.28 52.90
C PRO A 360 20.70 -16.45 54.36
N GLN A 361 20.85 -15.33 55.08
CA GLN A 361 21.21 -15.31 56.50
C GLN A 361 20.03 -14.88 57.36
N PRO A 362 19.98 -15.12 58.67
CA PRO A 362 18.92 -14.59 59.52
C PRO A 362 18.81 -13.07 59.43
N GLY A 363 17.61 -12.55 59.16
CA GLY A 363 17.36 -11.12 59.00
C GLY A 363 17.39 -10.36 60.33
N GLN A 364 18.08 -9.22 60.35
CA GLN A 364 18.12 -8.33 61.52
C GLN A 364 16.99 -7.30 61.53
N LYS A 365 16.30 -7.13 60.40
CA LYS A 365 15.21 -6.16 60.21
C LYS A 365 13.84 -6.82 60.36
N PRO A 366 12.80 -6.06 60.75
CA PRO A 366 11.43 -6.55 60.69
C PRO A 366 11.08 -7.10 59.29
N PRO A 367 10.43 -8.27 59.18
CA PRO A 367 10.12 -8.88 57.88
C PRO A 367 9.33 -7.98 56.92
N GLU A 368 8.46 -7.11 57.44
CA GLU A 368 7.71 -6.12 56.65
C GLU A 368 8.64 -5.09 55.97
N GLU A 369 9.66 -4.59 56.69
CA GLU A 369 10.63 -3.63 56.15
C GLU A 369 11.52 -4.30 55.09
N ALA A 370 11.99 -5.53 55.38
CA ALA A 370 12.76 -6.32 54.43
C ALA A 370 11.95 -6.62 53.15
N ARG A 371 10.68 -7.01 53.31
CA ARG A 371 9.74 -7.25 52.20
C ARG A 371 9.60 -6.02 51.31
N ALA A 372 9.39 -4.85 51.91
CA ALA A 372 9.29 -3.59 51.16
C ALA A 372 10.59 -3.24 50.42
N ALA A 373 11.75 -3.51 51.03
CA ALA A 373 13.05 -3.28 50.40
C ALA A 373 13.27 -4.20 49.19
N TYR A 374 12.94 -5.49 49.31
CA TYR A 374 13.01 -6.43 48.20
C TYR A 374 12.05 -6.06 47.07
N ARG A 375 10.80 -5.68 47.38
CA ARG A 375 9.85 -5.21 46.37
C ARG A 375 10.39 -4.02 45.58
N ARG A 376 10.88 -2.97 46.26
CA ARG A 376 11.51 -1.80 45.60
C ARG A 376 12.71 -2.17 44.73
N SER A 377 13.43 -3.24 45.08
CA SER A 377 14.53 -3.75 44.25
C SER A 377 13.98 -4.43 43.00
N LEU A 378 13.02 -5.34 43.15
CA LEU A 378 12.45 -6.12 42.05
C LEU A 378 11.70 -5.26 41.01
N GLU A 379 11.08 -4.16 41.44
CA GLU A 379 10.37 -3.21 40.56
C GLU A 379 11.29 -2.40 39.63
N LYS A 380 12.61 -2.37 39.87
CA LYS A 380 13.58 -1.64 39.05
C LYS A 380 13.93 -2.40 37.77
N MET A 381 13.06 -2.32 36.77
CA MET A 381 13.20 -2.98 35.47
C MET A 381 13.63 -2.05 34.32
N GLY A 382 14.22 -0.90 34.64
CA GLY A 382 14.63 0.08 33.62
C GLY A 382 15.61 -0.51 32.61
N GLY A 383 15.42 -0.19 31.33
CA GLY A 383 16.23 -0.72 30.23
C GLY A 383 15.83 -2.14 29.78
N THR A 384 14.65 -2.60 30.19
CA THR A 384 14.03 -3.84 29.71
C THR A 384 12.63 -3.54 29.16
N PRO A 385 12.04 -4.42 28.35
CA PRO A 385 10.66 -4.25 27.89
C PRO A 385 9.62 -4.52 28.99
N PHE A 386 10.04 -4.90 30.20
CA PHE A 386 9.15 -5.37 31.26
C PHE A 386 8.74 -4.25 32.22
N PHE A 387 7.51 -4.32 32.73
CA PHE A 387 7.07 -3.57 33.90
C PHE A 387 6.48 -4.52 34.96
N PRO A 388 6.65 -4.21 36.26
CA PRO A 388 6.08 -5.03 37.32
C PRO A 388 4.56 -4.93 37.31
N GLN A 389 3.88 -6.06 37.17
CA GLN A 389 2.43 -6.16 37.33
C GLN A 389 2.06 -6.69 38.72
N GLU A 390 2.82 -7.66 39.23
CA GLU A 390 2.65 -8.21 40.58
C GLU A 390 4.03 -8.55 41.17
N VAL A 391 4.24 -8.24 42.46
CA VAL A 391 5.49 -8.56 43.16
C VAL A 391 5.20 -9.19 44.53
N ALA A 392 5.46 -10.49 44.61
CA ALA A 392 5.37 -11.30 45.80
C ALA A 392 6.76 -11.62 46.37
N VAL A 393 6.86 -11.60 47.69
CA VAL A 393 8.09 -11.90 48.42
C VAL A 393 7.75 -12.80 49.60
N ARG A 394 8.27 -14.02 49.57
CA ARG A 394 8.13 -15.05 50.59
C ARG A 394 9.45 -15.24 51.32
N GLY A 395 9.41 -15.50 52.63
CA GLY A 395 10.63 -15.75 53.41
C GLY A 395 11.37 -14.49 53.85
N ALA A 396 10.69 -13.34 54.00
CA ALA A 396 11.32 -12.06 54.32
C ALA A 396 12.00 -12.00 55.71
N GLN A 397 11.87 -13.05 56.54
CA GLN A 397 12.68 -13.26 57.74
C GLN A 397 14.16 -13.56 57.42
N TRP A 398 14.47 -13.95 56.19
CA TRP A 398 15.82 -14.16 55.71
C TRP A 398 16.37 -12.91 55.00
N PHE A 399 17.65 -12.66 55.22
CA PHE A 399 18.43 -11.60 54.64
C PHE A 399 19.23 -12.10 53.44
N LEU A 400 18.99 -11.46 52.31
CA LEU A 400 19.81 -11.57 51.11
C LEU A 400 20.29 -10.16 50.72
N PRO A 401 21.58 -9.95 50.44
CA PRO A 401 22.08 -8.65 50.01
C PRO A 401 21.35 -8.11 48.79
N GLY A 402 21.15 -6.78 48.73
CA GLY A 402 20.44 -6.16 47.61
C GLY A 402 21.12 -6.40 46.25
N SER A 403 22.44 -6.57 46.22
CA SER A 403 23.20 -6.95 45.02
C SER A 403 22.78 -8.32 44.47
N GLU A 404 22.58 -9.31 45.34
CA GLU A 404 22.12 -10.65 44.95
C GLU A 404 20.69 -10.62 44.42
N VAL A 405 19.80 -9.84 45.05
CA VAL A 405 18.42 -9.66 44.57
C VAL A 405 18.40 -8.97 43.21
N ASN A 406 19.26 -7.97 42.99
CA ASN A 406 19.42 -7.30 41.71
C ASN A 406 19.91 -8.26 40.62
N GLU A 407 20.84 -9.14 40.96
CA GLU A 407 21.40 -10.13 40.05
C GLU A 407 20.39 -11.23 39.70
N LEU A 408 19.64 -11.73 40.69
CA LEU A 408 18.50 -12.62 40.48
C LEU A 408 17.48 -11.99 39.53
N ARG A 409 17.09 -10.73 39.77
CA ARG A 409 16.18 -9.99 38.88
C ARG A 409 16.72 -9.95 37.47
N ARG A 410 17.98 -9.53 37.28
CA ARG A 410 18.63 -9.40 35.98
C ARG A 410 18.60 -10.72 35.22
N ARG A 411 19.10 -11.81 35.82
CA ARG A 411 19.15 -13.15 35.23
C ARG A 411 17.75 -13.69 34.92
N ALA A 412 16.76 -13.46 35.78
CA ALA A 412 15.40 -13.91 35.56
C ALA A 412 14.74 -13.20 34.37
N LEU A 413 14.91 -11.88 34.26
CA LEU A 413 14.38 -11.08 33.15
C LEU A 413 15.09 -11.40 31.84
N GLU A 414 16.41 -11.59 31.85
CA GLU A 414 17.18 -12.05 30.68
C GLU A 414 16.71 -13.43 30.19
N SER A 415 16.51 -14.37 31.13
CA SER A 415 16.00 -15.70 30.80
C SER A 415 14.57 -15.66 30.25
N LEU A 416 13.71 -14.80 30.79
CA LEU A 416 12.35 -14.61 30.28
C LEU A 416 12.38 -13.98 28.88
N LEU A 417 13.21 -12.96 28.67
CA LEU A 417 13.36 -12.30 27.37
C LEU A 417 13.81 -13.30 26.30
N ALA A 418 14.83 -14.12 26.59
CA ALA A 418 15.32 -15.15 25.67
C ALA A 418 14.26 -16.20 25.29
N LYS A 419 13.27 -16.46 26.16
CA LYS A 419 12.12 -17.32 25.83
C LYS A 419 11.13 -16.62 24.91
N ARG A 420 10.89 -15.32 25.13
CA ARG A 420 10.00 -14.51 24.29
C ARG A 420 10.58 -14.22 22.91
N GLU A 421 11.91 -14.18 22.79
CA GLU A 421 12.63 -14.00 21.52
C GLU A 421 12.68 -15.26 20.64
N GLN A 422 12.13 -16.39 21.11
CA GLN A 422 12.04 -17.58 20.27
C GLN A 422 11.05 -17.36 19.12
N PRO A 423 11.48 -17.48 17.86
CA PRO A 423 10.59 -17.33 16.72
C PRO A 423 9.43 -18.33 16.79
N ARG A 424 8.28 -17.94 16.25
CA ARG A 424 7.10 -18.81 16.11
C ARG A 424 6.80 -19.02 14.62
N PRO A 425 7.46 -19.99 13.96
CA PRO A 425 7.28 -20.22 12.54
C PRO A 425 5.83 -20.55 12.19
N ILE A 426 5.34 -20.01 11.09
CA ILE A 426 4.07 -20.40 10.48
C ILE A 426 4.33 -21.63 9.60
N PRO A 427 3.53 -22.71 9.73
CA PRO A 427 3.64 -23.88 8.86
C PRO A 427 3.60 -23.47 7.39
N CYS A 428 4.60 -23.90 6.63
CA CYS A 428 4.77 -23.56 5.22
C CYS A 428 4.96 -24.82 4.38
N ALA A 429 4.07 -25.04 3.42
CA ALA A 429 4.17 -26.10 2.44
C ALA A 429 5.14 -25.72 1.31
N LYS A 430 5.74 -26.73 0.66
CA LYS A 430 6.46 -26.52 -0.59
C LYS A 430 5.52 -25.95 -1.65
N VAL A 431 6.07 -25.13 -2.54
CA VAL A 431 5.32 -24.60 -3.67
C VAL A 431 4.83 -25.76 -4.54
N PRO A 432 3.53 -25.86 -4.82
CA PRO A 432 3.06 -26.81 -5.83
C PRO A 432 3.62 -26.40 -7.19
N GLN A 433 4.32 -27.29 -7.88
CA GLN A 433 4.89 -27.00 -9.21
C GLN A 433 3.80 -26.51 -10.19
N ALA A 434 2.61 -27.08 -10.12
CA ALA A 434 1.43 -26.67 -10.90
C ALA A 434 0.97 -25.22 -10.68
N LEU A 435 1.40 -24.56 -9.60
CA LEU A 435 1.14 -23.13 -9.35
C LEU A 435 2.14 -22.24 -10.08
N LEU A 436 3.36 -22.74 -10.30
CA LEU A 436 4.42 -22.08 -11.05
C LEU A 436 4.33 -22.36 -12.55
N GLU A 437 3.64 -23.43 -12.94
CA GLU A 437 3.37 -23.77 -14.32
C GLU A 437 2.46 -22.71 -14.97
N ALA A 438 2.93 -22.17 -16.09
CA ALA A 438 2.16 -21.22 -16.88
C ALA A 438 0.93 -21.92 -17.47
N PRO A 439 -0.27 -21.30 -17.43
CA PRO A 439 -1.47 -21.92 -17.98
C PRO A 439 -1.38 -22.07 -19.50
N ALA A 440 -2.25 -22.88 -20.09
CA ALA A 440 -2.38 -22.96 -21.55
C ALA A 440 -2.71 -21.57 -22.12
N ARG A 441 -2.07 -21.23 -23.24
CA ARG A 441 -2.24 -19.95 -23.93
C ARG A 441 -3.52 -19.98 -24.77
N ALA A 442 -4.33 -18.93 -24.68
CA ALA A 442 -5.51 -18.76 -25.53
C ALA A 442 -5.14 -18.64 -27.02
N ALA A 443 -6.10 -18.97 -27.89
CA ALA A 443 -5.91 -18.84 -29.33
C ALA A 443 -5.79 -17.37 -29.75
N LYS A 444 -4.92 -17.11 -30.74
CA LYS A 444 -4.75 -15.78 -31.33
C LYS A 444 -6.03 -15.34 -32.06
N GLN A 445 -6.39 -14.08 -31.92
CA GLN A 445 -7.51 -13.48 -32.65
C GLN A 445 -6.99 -12.64 -33.82
N GLU A 446 -7.79 -12.55 -34.89
CA GLU A 446 -7.50 -11.69 -36.03
C GLU A 446 -7.86 -10.22 -35.71
N GLY A 447 -7.16 -9.29 -36.35
CA GLY A 447 -7.43 -7.86 -36.21
C GLY A 447 -6.89 -7.24 -34.91
N TYR A 448 -7.61 -6.24 -34.38
CA TYR A 448 -7.26 -5.50 -33.17
C TYR A 448 -8.51 -5.05 -32.38
N ALA A 449 -8.36 -4.81 -31.08
CA ALA A 449 -9.37 -4.12 -30.29
C ALA A 449 -9.21 -2.59 -30.40
N VAL A 450 -10.31 -1.85 -30.35
CA VAL A 450 -10.33 -0.38 -30.41
C VAL A 450 -11.05 0.16 -29.18
N ARG A 451 -10.32 0.84 -28.30
CA ARG A 451 -10.90 1.56 -27.16
C ARG A 451 -11.03 3.04 -27.50
N LEU A 452 -12.22 3.61 -27.32
CA LEU A 452 -12.48 5.04 -27.51
C LEU A 452 -12.81 5.71 -26.18
N ALA A 453 -12.45 6.98 -26.00
CA ALA A 453 -12.82 7.76 -24.82
C ALA A 453 -14.23 8.35 -24.92
N HIS A 454 -14.75 8.55 -26.13
CA HIS A 454 -16.06 9.15 -26.35
C HIS A 454 -16.74 8.56 -27.58
N ALA A 455 -18.08 8.44 -27.56
CA ALA A 455 -18.85 7.99 -28.71
C ALA A 455 -18.66 8.87 -29.94
N ALA A 456 -18.37 10.16 -29.76
CA ALA A 456 -18.03 11.07 -30.85
C ALA A 456 -16.75 10.68 -31.63
N GLN A 457 -15.91 9.79 -31.09
CA GLN A 457 -14.73 9.25 -31.78
C GLN A 457 -15.06 8.05 -32.67
N LEU A 458 -16.28 7.50 -32.60
CA LEU A 458 -16.68 6.39 -33.47
C LEU A 458 -16.54 6.81 -34.94
N PRO A 459 -15.76 6.07 -35.74
CA PRO A 459 -15.68 6.34 -37.18
C PRO A 459 -17.04 6.07 -37.82
N ARG A 460 -17.39 6.85 -38.85
CA ARG A 460 -18.65 6.70 -39.60
C ARG A 460 -18.78 5.33 -40.24
N GLU A 461 -17.66 4.80 -40.72
CA GLU A 461 -17.54 3.43 -41.21
C GLU A 461 -16.82 2.59 -40.16
N THR A 462 -17.46 1.52 -39.70
CA THR A 462 -16.88 0.61 -38.73
C THR A 462 -15.71 -0.15 -39.37
N PRO A 463 -14.48 -0.09 -38.79
CA PRO A 463 -13.35 -0.86 -39.32
C PRO A 463 -13.66 -2.35 -39.27
N GLN A 464 -13.54 -3.03 -40.42
CA GLN A 464 -13.79 -4.47 -40.50
C GLN A 464 -12.79 -5.27 -39.65
N ASP A 465 -11.55 -4.80 -39.56
CA ASP A 465 -10.45 -5.42 -38.82
C ASP A 465 -10.51 -5.18 -37.30
N ALA A 466 -11.48 -4.40 -36.80
CA ALA A 466 -11.62 -4.13 -35.37
C ALA A 466 -12.41 -5.25 -34.67
N ALA A 467 -11.76 -6.31 -34.18
CA ALA A 467 -12.41 -7.44 -33.53
C ALA A 467 -13.41 -7.02 -32.43
N TRP A 468 -12.97 -6.10 -31.56
CA TRP A 468 -13.76 -5.59 -30.45
C TRP A 468 -13.68 -4.07 -30.34
N PHE A 469 -14.76 -3.46 -29.85
CA PHE A 469 -14.79 -2.09 -29.37
C PHE A 469 -14.82 -2.05 -27.85
N ILE A 470 -14.20 -1.04 -27.26
CA ILE A 470 -14.28 -0.74 -25.84
C ILE A 470 -14.75 0.70 -25.69
N MET A 471 -15.87 0.90 -25.00
CA MET A 471 -16.54 2.19 -24.83
C MET A 471 -16.77 2.47 -23.35
N PRO A 472 -16.70 3.73 -22.86
CA PRO A 472 -16.96 4.00 -21.46
C PRO A 472 -18.40 3.64 -21.09
N LEU A 473 -18.58 2.95 -19.97
CA LEU A 473 -19.89 2.51 -19.47
C LEU A 473 -20.88 3.68 -19.34
N ALA A 474 -20.41 4.87 -18.96
CA ALA A 474 -21.25 6.05 -18.84
C ALA A 474 -21.88 6.53 -20.17
N GLN A 475 -21.33 6.11 -21.32
CA GLN A 475 -21.77 6.47 -22.68
C GLN A 475 -22.41 5.28 -23.40
N TRP A 476 -22.88 4.25 -22.68
CA TRP A 476 -23.43 3.04 -23.30
C TRP A 476 -24.62 3.33 -24.24
N ARG A 477 -25.42 4.37 -23.95
CA ARG A 477 -26.57 4.77 -24.77
C ARG A 477 -26.19 5.32 -26.13
N ASP A 478 -24.98 5.85 -26.23
CA ASP A 478 -24.44 6.45 -27.46
C ASP A 478 -23.82 5.40 -28.39
N VAL A 479 -23.75 4.12 -27.98
CA VAL A 479 -23.25 3.03 -28.81
C VAL A 479 -24.36 2.54 -29.76
N PRO A 480 -24.13 2.58 -31.09
CA PRO A 480 -25.09 2.10 -32.08
C PRO A 480 -25.48 0.63 -31.86
N PRO A 481 -26.77 0.26 -31.98
CA PRO A 481 -27.25 -1.11 -31.75
C PRO A 481 -26.44 -2.20 -32.49
N GLU A 482 -26.06 -1.93 -33.74
CA GLU A 482 -25.31 -2.83 -34.61
C GLU A 482 -23.87 -3.13 -34.11
N LEU A 483 -23.32 -2.30 -33.23
CA LEU A 483 -21.98 -2.50 -32.64
C LEU A 483 -22.00 -3.14 -31.26
N ARG A 484 -23.17 -3.22 -30.60
CA ARG A 484 -23.24 -3.61 -29.18
C ARG A 484 -22.70 -5.01 -28.92
N SER A 485 -23.02 -5.98 -29.77
CA SER A 485 -22.55 -7.36 -29.63
C SER A 485 -21.03 -7.52 -29.74
N ARG A 486 -20.33 -6.50 -30.26
CA ARG A 486 -18.87 -6.40 -30.35
C ARG A 486 -18.27 -5.33 -29.43
N THR A 487 -19.07 -4.75 -28.54
CA THR A 487 -18.64 -3.66 -27.65
C THR A 487 -18.62 -4.09 -26.20
N TRP A 488 -17.47 -3.91 -25.56
CA TRP A 488 -17.29 -4.01 -24.12
C TRP A 488 -17.44 -2.64 -23.47
N LEU A 489 -18.16 -2.57 -22.36
CA LEU A 489 -18.40 -1.33 -21.62
C LEU A 489 -17.39 -1.16 -20.47
N GLU A 490 -16.47 -0.23 -20.61
CA GLU A 490 -15.39 0.05 -19.67
C GLU A 490 -15.88 0.84 -18.46
N ALA A 491 -15.77 0.23 -17.29
CA ALA A 491 -16.05 0.89 -16.03
C ALA A 491 -14.91 1.88 -15.65
N PRO A 492 -15.21 2.98 -14.95
CA PRO A 492 -14.19 3.97 -14.62
C PRO A 492 -13.12 3.41 -13.66
N ARG A 493 -11.84 3.75 -13.91
CA ARG A 493 -10.71 3.35 -13.05
C ARG A 493 -10.80 3.88 -11.60
N ALA A 494 -11.42 5.04 -11.40
CA ALA A 494 -11.65 5.65 -10.09
C ALA A 494 -13.14 5.70 -9.77
N LEU A 495 -13.49 5.33 -8.54
CA LEU A 495 -14.86 5.19 -8.05
C LEU A 495 -15.20 6.25 -7.00
N PHE A 496 -14.71 7.47 -7.17
CA PHE A 496 -14.95 8.57 -6.23
C PHE A 496 -16.28 9.29 -6.48
N GLY A 497 -16.89 9.81 -5.42
CA GLY A 497 -17.88 10.88 -5.51
C GLY A 497 -19.16 10.51 -6.26
N GLY A 498 -19.73 9.32 -5.99
CA GLY A 498 -20.94 8.82 -6.63
C GLY A 498 -20.69 8.00 -7.91
N ALA A 499 -19.43 7.88 -8.35
CA ALA A 499 -19.08 7.15 -9.57
C ALA A 499 -19.36 5.64 -9.46
N GLU A 500 -19.30 5.06 -8.26
CA GLU A 500 -19.64 3.66 -8.04
C GLU A 500 -21.13 3.41 -8.30
N GLU A 501 -22.02 4.18 -7.66
CA GLU A 501 -23.47 4.06 -7.79
C GLU A 501 -23.92 4.37 -9.22
N ALA A 502 -23.29 5.38 -9.85
CA ALA A 502 -23.54 5.69 -11.26
C ALA A 502 -23.11 4.55 -12.19
N SER A 503 -21.98 3.91 -11.92
CA SER A 503 -21.50 2.75 -12.70
C SER A 503 -22.39 1.54 -12.50
N ALA A 504 -22.80 1.25 -11.26
CA ALA A 504 -23.72 0.16 -10.94
C ALA A 504 -25.07 0.34 -11.64
N ARG A 505 -25.63 1.57 -11.60
CA ARG A 505 -26.87 1.89 -12.32
C ARG A 505 -26.71 1.73 -13.84
N ALA A 506 -25.64 2.25 -14.42
CA ALA A 506 -25.39 2.13 -15.85
C ALA A 506 -25.21 0.65 -16.28
N ALA A 507 -24.52 -0.16 -15.48
CA ALA A 507 -24.39 -1.60 -15.71
C ALA A 507 -25.76 -2.30 -15.63
N PHE A 508 -26.55 -2.00 -14.60
CA PHE A 508 -27.90 -2.53 -14.45
C PHE A 508 -28.78 -2.22 -15.68
N GLU A 509 -28.77 -0.97 -16.15
CA GLU A 509 -29.60 -0.54 -17.29
C GLU A 509 -29.13 -1.11 -18.65
N SER A 510 -27.84 -1.42 -18.79
CA SER A 510 -27.25 -1.86 -20.06
C SER A 510 -27.15 -3.38 -20.22
N ARG A 511 -27.37 -4.17 -19.15
CA ARG A 511 -27.11 -5.62 -19.14
C ARG A 511 -27.84 -6.41 -20.22
N ASP A 512 -29.06 -5.99 -20.56
CA ASP A 512 -29.94 -6.66 -21.53
C ASP A 512 -29.91 -5.97 -22.91
N ALA A 513 -29.03 -4.97 -23.10
CA ALA A 513 -28.95 -4.18 -24.32
C ALA A 513 -28.08 -4.80 -25.43
N GLY A 514 -27.63 -6.05 -25.25
CA GLY A 514 -26.88 -6.83 -26.25
C GLY A 514 -25.38 -6.53 -26.30
N PHE A 515 -24.79 -5.98 -25.24
CA PHE A 515 -23.35 -5.73 -25.17
C PHE A 515 -22.52 -7.01 -25.00
N ALA A 516 -21.28 -7.01 -25.50
CA ALA A 516 -20.35 -8.14 -25.34
C ALA A 516 -20.00 -8.42 -23.87
N GLY A 517 -19.95 -7.36 -23.06
CA GLY A 517 -19.62 -7.44 -21.64
C GLY A 517 -19.13 -6.12 -21.08
N TYR A 518 -18.42 -6.18 -19.96
CA TYR A 518 -17.90 -5.03 -19.23
C TYR A 518 -16.40 -5.16 -18.97
N VAL A 519 -15.67 -4.05 -18.94
CA VAL A 519 -14.25 -4.03 -18.59
C VAL A 519 -14.09 -3.53 -17.16
N ALA A 520 -13.54 -4.39 -16.30
CA ALA A 520 -13.15 -4.09 -14.94
C ALA A 520 -11.70 -3.57 -14.91
N GLU A 521 -11.54 -2.38 -14.35
CA GLU A 521 -10.29 -1.64 -14.18
C GLU A 521 -9.74 -1.71 -12.75
N ASN A 522 -10.55 -2.16 -11.78
CA ASN A 522 -10.13 -2.39 -10.40
C ASN A 522 -10.88 -3.57 -9.77
N ILE A 523 -10.41 -4.02 -8.60
CA ILE A 523 -10.92 -5.22 -7.94
C ILE A 523 -12.38 -5.09 -7.47
N ALA A 524 -12.87 -3.88 -7.19
CA ALA A 524 -14.26 -3.66 -6.77
C ALA A 524 -15.26 -4.02 -7.86
N GLN A 525 -14.88 -3.85 -9.13
CA GLN A 525 -15.75 -4.12 -10.27
C GLN A 525 -16.00 -5.60 -10.50
N PHE A 526 -15.14 -6.48 -9.98
CA PHE A 526 -15.44 -7.92 -9.95
C PHE A 526 -16.57 -8.25 -8.97
N THR A 527 -16.90 -7.37 -8.02
CA THR A 527 -18.09 -7.49 -7.16
C THR A 527 -19.29 -6.77 -7.78
N THR A 528 -19.15 -5.51 -8.19
CA THR A 528 -20.30 -4.73 -8.68
C THR A 528 -20.86 -5.22 -10.01
N LEU A 529 -20.07 -5.95 -10.79
CA LEU A 529 -20.45 -6.50 -12.10
C LEU A 529 -20.49 -8.04 -12.08
N GLU A 530 -20.56 -8.65 -10.89
CA GLU A 530 -20.61 -10.10 -10.73
C GLU A 530 -21.80 -10.70 -11.50
N GLY A 531 -21.57 -11.83 -12.18
CA GLY A 531 -22.56 -12.50 -13.02
C GLY A 531 -22.68 -11.95 -14.44
N LEU A 532 -22.09 -10.81 -14.76
CA LEU A 532 -22.01 -10.27 -16.12
C LEU A 532 -20.74 -10.78 -16.84
N PRO A 533 -20.70 -10.78 -18.19
CA PRO A 533 -19.45 -11.05 -18.91
C PRO A 533 -18.41 -9.98 -18.59
N LEU A 534 -17.24 -10.38 -18.07
CA LEU A 534 -16.18 -9.46 -17.65
C LEU A 534 -14.92 -9.62 -18.50
N ALA A 535 -14.24 -8.50 -18.73
CA ALA A 535 -12.85 -8.41 -19.17
C ALA A 535 -12.07 -7.57 -18.15
N GLY A 536 -10.76 -7.73 -18.12
CA GLY A 536 -9.86 -6.93 -17.28
C GLY A 536 -9.13 -5.86 -18.08
N GLY A 537 -9.18 -4.62 -17.62
CA GLY A 537 -8.41 -3.50 -18.15
C GLY A 537 -7.01 -3.44 -17.57
N PHE A 538 -6.18 -2.53 -18.10
CA PHE A 538 -4.78 -2.43 -17.69
C PHE A 538 -4.63 -1.90 -16.25
N GLY A 539 -5.66 -1.24 -15.69
CA GLY A 539 -5.68 -0.78 -14.30
C GLY A 539 -5.55 -1.90 -13.26
N LEU A 540 -5.79 -3.15 -13.65
CA LEU A 540 -5.56 -4.34 -12.83
C LEU A 540 -4.08 -4.70 -12.64
N ASN A 541 -3.18 -4.06 -13.41
CA ASN A 541 -1.74 -4.29 -13.37
C ASN A 541 -1.34 -5.78 -13.54
N VAL A 542 -1.94 -6.48 -14.50
CA VAL A 542 -1.56 -7.87 -14.80
C VAL A 542 -0.17 -7.91 -15.43
N THR A 543 0.79 -8.50 -14.72
CA THR A 543 2.21 -8.55 -15.10
C THR A 543 2.84 -9.95 -15.08
N ASN A 544 2.09 -10.98 -14.69
CA ASN A 544 2.59 -12.36 -14.61
C ASN A 544 1.47 -13.38 -14.89
N PRO A 545 1.81 -14.61 -15.31
CA PRO A 545 0.83 -15.64 -15.66
C PRO A 545 -0.06 -16.08 -14.50
N LEU A 546 0.45 -16.09 -13.26
CA LEU A 546 -0.34 -16.49 -12.10
C LEU A 546 -1.43 -15.46 -11.78
N SER A 547 -1.11 -14.17 -11.80
CA SER A 547 -2.10 -13.11 -11.66
C SER A 547 -3.14 -13.14 -12.79
N ALA A 548 -2.73 -13.41 -14.03
CA ALA A 548 -3.68 -13.59 -15.14
C ALA A 548 -4.63 -14.76 -14.91
N LYS A 549 -4.11 -15.89 -14.39
CA LYS A 549 -4.92 -17.06 -14.00
C LYS A 549 -5.91 -16.73 -12.88
N GLU A 550 -5.49 -15.99 -11.86
CA GLU A 550 -6.39 -15.60 -10.76
C GLU A 550 -7.52 -14.68 -11.25
N TYR A 551 -7.24 -13.70 -12.11
CA TYR A 551 -8.32 -12.87 -12.68
C TYR A 551 -9.25 -13.64 -13.62
N ALA A 552 -8.72 -14.60 -14.39
CA ALA A 552 -9.56 -15.50 -15.17
C ALA A 552 -10.47 -16.37 -14.28
N ALA A 553 -9.96 -16.85 -13.15
CA ALA A 553 -10.75 -17.58 -12.15
C ALA A 553 -11.83 -16.71 -11.48
N LEU A 554 -11.62 -15.39 -11.43
CA LEU A 554 -12.65 -14.41 -11.03
C LEU A 554 -13.68 -14.11 -12.13
N GLY A 555 -13.58 -14.73 -13.30
CA GLY A 555 -14.56 -14.62 -14.39
C GLY A 555 -14.16 -13.68 -15.53
N ALA A 556 -12.95 -13.13 -15.53
CA ALA A 556 -12.45 -12.35 -16.66
C ALA A 556 -12.28 -13.26 -17.90
N ARG A 557 -12.87 -12.86 -19.03
CA ARG A 557 -12.83 -13.55 -20.33
C ARG A 557 -11.76 -13.02 -21.28
N MET A 558 -11.12 -11.92 -20.90
CA MET A 558 -10.06 -11.23 -21.64
C MET A 558 -9.31 -10.32 -20.67
N LEU A 559 -7.99 -10.11 -20.84
CA LEU A 559 -7.17 -9.30 -19.93
C LEU A 559 -6.24 -8.36 -20.70
N THR A 560 -6.17 -7.09 -20.30
CA THR A 560 -5.17 -6.16 -20.82
C THR A 560 -3.94 -6.15 -19.91
N LEU A 561 -2.78 -6.48 -20.47
CA LEU A 561 -1.53 -6.51 -19.74
C LEU A 561 -1.06 -5.10 -19.37
N SER A 562 -0.25 -5.01 -18.32
CA SER A 562 0.38 -3.75 -17.92
C SER A 562 1.27 -3.20 -19.04
N PRO A 563 1.22 -1.88 -19.32
CA PRO A 563 2.06 -1.25 -20.33
C PRO A 563 3.51 -1.02 -19.87
N GLU A 564 3.87 -1.47 -18.66
CA GLU A 564 5.25 -1.43 -18.14
C GLU A 564 6.10 -2.65 -18.54
N LEU A 565 5.49 -3.68 -19.12
CA LEU A 565 6.14 -4.94 -19.48
C LEU A 565 7.01 -4.79 -20.74
N THR A 566 8.06 -5.60 -20.83
CA THR A 566 8.80 -5.80 -22.08
C THR A 566 8.06 -6.80 -22.99
N LEU A 567 8.43 -6.84 -24.28
CA LEU A 567 7.94 -7.90 -25.19
C LEU A 567 8.33 -9.29 -24.67
N GLU A 568 9.52 -9.43 -24.10
CA GLU A 568 9.98 -10.69 -23.51
C GLU A 568 9.11 -11.11 -22.31
N ASP A 569 8.80 -10.18 -21.41
CA ASP A 569 7.90 -10.45 -20.28
C ASP A 569 6.50 -10.83 -20.77
N MET A 570 5.95 -10.09 -21.74
CA MET A 570 4.64 -10.39 -22.33
C MET A 570 4.61 -11.81 -22.93
N ALA A 571 5.67 -12.23 -23.63
CA ALA A 571 5.74 -13.56 -24.23
C ALA A 571 5.70 -14.70 -23.20
N ARG A 572 6.10 -14.42 -21.95
CA ARG A 572 6.07 -15.37 -20.82
C ARG A 572 4.74 -15.35 -20.06
N ILE A 573 3.81 -14.45 -20.38
CA ILE A 573 2.48 -14.40 -19.77
C ILE A 573 1.52 -15.17 -20.66
N SER A 574 1.27 -16.43 -20.30
CA SER A 574 0.12 -17.17 -20.81
C SER A 574 -1.06 -17.06 -19.84
N ALA A 575 -2.26 -17.12 -20.39
CA ALA A 575 -3.52 -17.11 -19.65
C ALA A 575 -4.55 -18.00 -20.37
N PRO A 576 -5.50 -18.60 -19.65
CA PRO A 576 -6.59 -19.38 -20.25
C PRO A 576 -7.57 -18.51 -21.05
N VAL A 577 -7.35 -17.19 -21.07
CA VAL A 577 -8.15 -16.18 -21.77
C VAL A 577 -7.23 -15.29 -22.61
N PRO A 578 -7.72 -14.71 -23.72
CA PRO A 578 -6.93 -13.81 -24.55
C PRO A 578 -6.35 -12.65 -23.74
N VAL A 579 -5.05 -12.39 -23.93
CA VAL A 579 -4.39 -11.20 -23.39
C VAL A 579 -4.19 -10.14 -24.47
N LEU A 580 -4.31 -8.88 -24.07
CA LEU A 580 -4.19 -7.68 -24.91
C LEU A 580 -2.99 -6.84 -24.47
N ALA A 581 -2.37 -6.15 -25.41
CA ALA A 581 -1.36 -5.12 -25.13
C ALA A 581 -1.60 -3.88 -26.00
N LEU A 582 -1.28 -2.70 -25.45
CA LEU A 582 -1.46 -1.44 -26.15
C LEU A 582 -0.53 -1.38 -27.37
N ALA A 583 -1.12 -1.28 -28.56
CA ALA A 583 -0.42 -1.00 -29.80
C ALA A 583 -0.47 0.49 -30.17
N TYR A 584 -1.43 1.24 -29.65
CA TYR A 584 -1.52 2.69 -29.81
C TYR A 584 -2.12 3.36 -28.57
N GLY A 585 -1.75 4.62 -28.31
CA GLY A 585 -2.52 5.51 -27.44
C GLY A 585 -1.67 6.47 -26.62
N HIS A 586 -2.23 7.64 -26.29
CA HIS A 586 -1.64 8.51 -25.26
C HIS A 586 -1.87 7.91 -23.87
N MET A 587 -0.81 7.33 -23.29
CA MET A 587 -0.91 6.60 -22.03
C MET A 587 -1.49 7.46 -20.89
N PRO A 588 -2.52 6.99 -20.17
CA PRO A 588 -2.99 7.61 -18.92
C PRO A 588 -1.93 7.50 -17.80
N LEU A 589 -1.04 8.49 -17.67
CA LEU A 589 0.13 8.44 -16.79
C LEU A 589 -0.21 8.58 -15.30
N MET A 590 -1.21 9.39 -14.96
CA MET A 590 -1.64 9.59 -13.56
C MET A 590 -3.15 9.69 -13.49
N LEU A 591 -3.71 9.13 -12.42
CA LEU A 591 -5.11 9.28 -12.04
C LEU A 591 -5.17 10.03 -10.71
N THR A 592 -5.74 11.23 -10.68
CA THR A 592 -5.72 12.10 -9.49
C THR A 592 -7.13 12.45 -9.03
N ARG A 593 -7.39 12.51 -7.73
CA ARG A 593 -8.68 12.99 -7.20
C ARG A 593 -8.68 14.51 -7.05
N ALA A 594 -7.60 15.09 -6.50
CA ALA A 594 -7.36 16.53 -6.57
C ALA A 594 -7.01 16.95 -8.00
N CYS A 595 -7.52 18.11 -8.44
CA CYS A 595 -7.21 18.65 -9.75
C CYS A 595 -5.88 19.41 -9.69
N PRO A 596 -4.86 19.07 -10.49
CA PRO A 596 -3.61 19.84 -10.51
C PRO A 596 -3.81 21.29 -10.99
N LEU A 597 -4.85 21.54 -11.78
CA LEU A 597 -5.15 22.87 -12.35
C LEU A 597 -5.85 23.82 -11.36
N GLN A 598 -6.36 23.32 -10.22
CA GLN A 598 -7.07 24.15 -9.23
C GLN A 598 -6.15 25.15 -8.52
N ASN A 599 -4.84 25.03 -8.67
CA ASN A 599 -3.89 26.03 -8.20
C ASN A 599 -4.01 27.37 -8.94
N VAL A 600 -4.55 27.36 -10.16
CA VAL A 600 -4.52 28.51 -11.07
C VAL A 600 -5.87 28.80 -11.75
N ARG A 601 -6.89 27.96 -11.51
CA ARG A 601 -8.22 28.06 -12.13
C ARG A 601 -9.33 27.62 -11.19
N ASP A 602 -10.47 28.30 -11.26
CA ASP A 602 -11.70 27.91 -10.58
C ASP A 602 -12.54 26.91 -11.43
N CYS A 603 -13.42 26.14 -10.78
CA CYS A 603 -14.27 25.15 -11.44
C CYS A 603 -15.52 25.75 -12.11
N GLY A 604 -16.00 26.93 -11.68
CA GLY A 604 -17.25 27.55 -12.12
C GLY A 604 -17.37 27.86 -13.62
N GLY A 605 -16.24 27.91 -14.34
CA GLY A 605 -16.18 28.11 -15.79
C GLY A 605 -15.29 27.10 -16.53
N CYS A 606 -15.03 25.94 -15.92
CA CYS A 606 -14.07 24.96 -16.45
C CYS A 606 -14.68 24.09 -17.57
N ASP A 607 -14.00 24.03 -18.72
CA ASP A 607 -14.34 23.16 -19.87
C ASP A 607 -13.86 21.69 -19.71
N ARG A 608 -13.37 21.34 -18.51
CA ARG A 608 -12.82 20.02 -18.12
C ARG A 608 -11.54 19.62 -18.86
N LYS A 609 -10.86 20.57 -19.50
CA LYS A 609 -9.58 20.37 -20.20
C LYS A 609 -8.51 21.31 -19.63
N GLY A 610 -7.26 20.92 -19.82
CA GLY A 610 -6.10 21.75 -19.53
C GLY A 610 -4.81 21.00 -19.80
N GLU A 611 -3.70 21.61 -19.40
CA GLU A 611 -2.36 21.08 -19.63
C GLU A 611 -1.46 21.37 -18.43
N LEU A 612 -0.42 20.55 -18.27
CA LEU A 612 0.70 20.81 -17.39
C LEU A 612 1.99 20.91 -18.22
N LEU A 613 2.75 21.97 -18.02
CA LEU A 613 4.04 22.19 -18.67
C LEU A 613 5.16 21.73 -17.74
N ASP A 614 5.98 20.78 -18.17
CA ASP A 614 7.16 20.39 -17.40
C ASP A 614 8.36 21.32 -17.64
N ARG A 615 9.42 21.16 -16.85
CA ARG A 615 10.68 21.91 -17.00
C ARG A 615 11.41 21.71 -18.34
N LYS A 616 11.01 20.74 -19.16
CA LYS A 616 11.57 20.47 -20.50
C LYS A 616 10.72 21.07 -21.62
N GLY A 617 9.62 21.76 -21.28
CA GLY A 617 8.70 22.34 -22.24
C GLY A 617 7.64 21.37 -22.78
N MET A 618 7.54 20.16 -22.23
CA MET A 618 6.54 19.16 -22.64
C MET A 618 5.17 19.49 -22.03
N ARG A 619 4.11 19.43 -22.85
CA ARG A 619 2.73 19.77 -22.47
C ARG A 619 1.91 18.51 -22.23
N PHE A 620 1.65 18.18 -20.98
CA PHE A 620 0.89 17.00 -20.58
C PHE A 620 -0.61 17.32 -20.53
N PRO A 621 -1.45 16.70 -21.38
CA PRO A 621 -2.88 16.96 -21.37
C PRO A 621 -3.53 16.47 -20.07
N VAL A 622 -4.41 17.28 -19.48
CA VAL A 622 -5.22 16.93 -18.32
C VAL A 622 -6.69 16.90 -18.75
N ARG A 623 -7.41 15.82 -18.41
CA ARG A 623 -8.86 15.72 -18.63
C ARG A 623 -9.57 15.39 -17.32
N CYS A 624 -10.72 16.01 -17.11
CA CYS A 624 -11.56 15.79 -15.93
C CYS A 624 -12.79 14.97 -16.30
N SER A 625 -13.03 13.87 -15.56
CA SER A 625 -14.23 13.03 -15.74
C SER A 625 -15.50 13.62 -15.10
N GLY A 626 -15.39 14.71 -14.33
CA GLY A 626 -16.51 15.44 -13.73
C GLY A 626 -16.14 16.11 -12.40
N PRO A 627 -17.02 16.96 -11.82
CA PRO A 627 -16.72 17.73 -10.60
C PRO A 627 -16.30 16.87 -9.41
N ALA A 628 -16.98 15.74 -9.20
CA ALA A 628 -16.69 14.75 -8.15
C ALA A 628 -15.78 13.59 -8.62
N GLY A 629 -15.42 13.56 -9.92
CA GLY A 629 -14.65 12.48 -10.54
C GLY A 629 -13.13 12.70 -10.50
N ALA A 630 -12.40 11.73 -11.05
CA ALA A 630 -10.95 11.81 -11.18
C ALA A 630 -10.49 12.64 -12.38
N ARG A 631 -9.26 13.14 -12.31
CA ARG A 631 -8.53 13.77 -13.41
C ARG A 631 -7.47 12.80 -13.91
N THR A 632 -7.24 12.81 -15.21
CA THR A 632 -6.21 11.99 -15.84
C THR A 632 -5.19 12.90 -16.50
N VAL A 633 -3.92 12.70 -16.16
CA VAL A 633 -2.77 13.30 -16.86
C VAL A 633 -2.30 12.30 -17.90
N TYR A 634 -2.31 12.71 -19.18
CA TYR A 634 -1.94 11.86 -20.30
C TYR A 634 -0.50 12.12 -20.74
N ASN A 635 0.13 11.09 -21.29
CA ASN A 635 1.40 11.24 -21.97
C ASN A 635 1.20 12.09 -23.24
N PRO A 636 1.96 13.18 -23.45
CA PRO A 636 1.89 13.93 -24.70
C PRO A 636 2.31 13.14 -25.94
N ILE A 637 3.11 12.10 -25.76
CA ILE A 637 3.61 11.27 -26.85
C ILE A 637 2.89 9.91 -26.81
N PRO A 638 2.20 9.49 -27.88
CA PRO A 638 1.51 8.21 -27.89
C PRO A 638 2.49 7.04 -28.00
N ILE A 639 2.07 5.90 -27.45
CA ILE A 639 2.64 4.61 -27.84
C ILE A 639 2.24 4.35 -29.29
N TYR A 640 3.14 3.83 -30.11
CA TYR A 640 2.82 3.33 -31.44
C TYR A 640 3.59 2.05 -31.75
N MET A 641 2.86 1.00 -32.13
CA MET A 641 3.33 -0.30 -32.59
C MET A 641 2.60 -0.72 -33.89
N GLY A 642 1.88 0.19 -34.55
CA GLY A 642 1.05 -0.14 -35.72
C GLY A 642 1.83 -0.73 -36.90
N ASP A 643 3.05 -0.23 -37.13
CA ASP A 643 4.01 -0.75 -38.11
C ASP A 643 4.74 -2.03 -37.64
N ARG A 644 4.55 -2.44 -36.38
CA ARG A 644 5.23 -3.57 -35.72
C ARG A 644 4.27 -4.46 -34.94
N LEU A 645 2.99 -4.54 -35.35
CA LEU A 645 1.96 -5.30 -34.63
C LEU A 645 2.32 -6.76 -34.43
N LYS A 646 2.99 -7.37 -35.42
CA LYS A 646 3.40 -8.78 -35.39
C LYS A 646 4.40 -9.10 -34.27
N GLU A 647 5.08 -8.09 -33.72
CA GLU A 647 6.03 -8.25 -32.64
C GLU A 647 5.39 -8.29 -31.27
N LEU A 648 4.13 -7.86 -31.13
CA LEU A 648 3.41 -7.95 -29.87
C LEU A 648 3.03 -9.42 -29.61
N PRO A 649 3.59 -10.06 -28.57
CA PRO A 649 3.36 -11.48 -28.31
C PRO A 649 2.09 -11.65 -27.47
N VAL A 650 0.96 -11.20 -28.00
CA VAL A 650 -0.37 -11.23 -27.36
C VAL A 650 -1.42 -11.75 -28.33
N GLU A 651 -2.58 -12.16 -27.82
CA GLU A 651 -3.64 -12.72 -28.66
C GLU A 651 -4.38 -11.65 -29.46
N LEU A 652 -4.41 -10.41 -28.98
CA LEU A 652 -5.04 -9.29 -29.68
C LEU A 652 -4.35 -7.94 -29.35
N PRO A 653 -3.89 -7.17 -30.34
CA PRO A 653 -3.42 -5.80 -30.11
C PRO A 653 -4.56 -4.85 -29.73
N LEU A 654 -4.27 -3.84 -28.91
CA LEU A 654 -5.26 -2.84 -28.45
C LEU A 654 -4.88 -1.41 -28.89
N LEU A 655 -5.72 -0.76 -29.67
CA LEU A 655 -5.61 0.66 -30.01
C LEU A 655 -6.41 1.47 -28.99
N TYR A 656 -5.72 2.12 -28.04
CA TYR A 656 -6.32 2.78 -26.89
C TYR A 656 -6.43 4.29 -27.11
N PHE A 657 -7.46 4.73 -27.84
CA PHE A 657 -7.72 6.14 -28.08
C PHE A 657 -8.26 6.82 -26.81
N THR A 658 -7.77 8.04 -26.58
CA THR A 658 -7.98 8.89 -25.42
C THR A 658 -8.35 10.32 -25.84
N ILE A 659 -7.37 11.16 -26.14
CA ILE A 659 -7.51 12.60 -26.36
C ILE A 659 -7.65 13.01 -27.83
N GLU A 660 -7.56 12.04 -28.74
CA GLU A 660 -7.58 12.22 -30.18
C GLU A 660 -8.95 12.72 -30.67
N THR A 661 -8.95 13.50 -31.75
CA THR A 661 -10.19 13.85 -32.45
C THR A 661 -10.70 12.67 -33.27
N ALA A 662 -11.97 12.67 -33.66
CA ALA A 662 -12.53 11.63 -34.53
C ALA A 662 -11.80 11.53 -35.88
N ALA A 663 -11.28 12.65 -36.41
CA ALA A 663 -10.45 12.66 -37.62
C ALA A 663 -9.14 11.91 -37.37
N ARG A 664 -8.47 12.23 -36.27
CA ARG A 664 -7.21 11.59 -35.92
C ARG A 664 -7.35 10.08 -35.65
N VAL A 665 -8.46 9.65 -35.05
CA VAL A 665 -8.78 8.23 -34.89
C VAL A 665 -8.80 7.51 -36.23
N ARG A 666 -9.47 8.07 -37.26
CA ARG A 666 -9.52 7.47 -38.61
C ARG A 666 -8.15 7.39 -39.26
N GLU A 667 -7.35 8.46 -39.17
CA GLU A 667 -5.99 8.49 -39.71
C GLU A 667 -5.13 7.38 -39.10
N VAL A 668 -5.13 7.26 -37.77
CA VAL A 668 -4.32 6.23 -37.09
C VAL A 668 -4.81 4.82 -37.41
N LEU A 669 -6.12 4.60 -37.48
CA LEU A 669 -6.66 3.30 -37.90
C LEU A 669 -6.19 2.92 -39.32
N ALA A 670 -6.15 3.89 -40.25
CA ALA A 670 -5.63 3.66 -41.60
C ALA A 670 -4.13 3.30 -41.59
N LEU A 671 -3.31 4.05 -40.84
CA LEU A 671 -1.88 3.76 -40.68
C LEU A 671 -1.63 2.35 -40.14
N VAL A 672 -2.38 1.95 -39.11
CA VAL A 672 -2.25 0.62 -38.49
C VAL A 672 -2.66 -0.48 -39.47
N ARG A 673 -3.76 -0.30 -40.19
CA ARG A 673 -4.25 -1.26 -41.19
C ARG A 673 -3.24 -1.46 -42.33
N GLU A 674 -2.61 -0.38 -42.76
CA GLU A 674 -1.62 -0.40 -43.86
C GLU A 674 -0.20 -0.73 -43.39
N GLY A 675 0.02 -0.90 -42.07
CA GLY A 675 1.32 -1.19 -41.48
C GLY A 675 2.34 -0.06 -41.66
N LEU A 676 1.87 1.18 -41.78
CA LEU A 676 2.69 2.35 -42.08
C LEU A 676 3.34 2.94 -40.81
N PRO A 677 4.47 3.63 -40.94
CA PRO A 677 5.07 4.36 -39.82
C PRO A 677 4.15 5.48 -39.32
N PHE A 678 4.28 5.85 -38.04
CA PHE A 678 3.52 6.96 -37.47
C PHE A 678 3.99 8.31 -38.03
N ASP A 679 3.04 9.18 -38.32
CA ASP A 679 3.20 10.51 -38.91
C ASP A 679 3.38 11.62 -37.85
N GLY A 680 4.23 11.37 -36.84
CA GLY A 680 4.53 12.34 -35.79
C GLY A 680 5.42 11.80 -34.67
N PRO A 681 5.64 12.56 -33.59
CA PRO A 681 6.36 12.05 -32.42
C PRO A 681 5.60 10.87 -31.79
N PHE A 682 6.30 9.77 -31.54
CA PHE A 682 5.75 8.61 -30.84
C PHE A 682 6.83 7.93 -29.99
N THR A 683 6.41 7.00 -29.14
CA THR A 683 7.30 6.11 -28.39
C THR A 683 6.92 4.65 -28.62
N ARG A 684 7.89 3.74 -28.47
CA ARG A 684 7.64 2.29 -28.38
C ARG A 684 7.21 1.85 -26.97
N GLY A 685 6.85 2.80 -26.11
CA GLY A 685 6.56 2.57 -24.70
C GLY A 685 7.77 2.01 -23.96
N LEU A 686 7.53 1.06 -23.07
CA LEU A 686 8.55 0.38 -22.28
C LEU A 686 8.90 -1.00 -22.86
N TYR A 687 8.38 -1.34 -24.04
CA TYR A 687 8.36 -2.72 -24.54
C TYR A 687 9.74 -3.29 -24.88
N TYR A 688 10.72 -2.43 -25.22
CA TYR A 688 12.09 -2.84 -25.52
C TYR A 688 13.09 -2.54 -24.40
N LYS A 689 12.84 -1.48 -23.62
CA LYS A 689 13.77 -1.00 -22.59
C LYS A 689 13.43 -1.52 -21.19
N GLY A 690 12.17 -1.90 -20.99
CA GLY A 690 11.63 -2.27 -19.68
C GLY A 690 11.66 -1.12 -18.67
N THR A 691 11.49 -1.50 -17.43
CA THR A 691 11.72 -0.64 -16.26
C THR A 691 12.86 -1.19 -15.43
N ASN A 692 13.50 -0.32 -14.66
CA ASN A 692 14.70 -0.64 -13.88
C ASN A 692 14.50 -1.45 -12.59
#